data_AF-A0A9N7VB22-F1
#
_entry.id   AF-A0A9N7VB22-F1
#
_cell.length_a   1.000
_cell.length_b   1.000
_cell.length_c   1.000
_cell.angle_alpha   90.00
_cell.angle_beta   90.00
_cell.angle_gamma   90.00
#
_symmetry.space_group_name_H-M   'P 1'
#
loop_
_entity.id
_entity.type
_entity.pdbx_description
1 polymer ?
#
loop_
_entity_poly.entity_id
_entity_poly.type
_entity_poly.pdbx_seq_one_letter_code
_entity_poly.pdbx_strand_id
1 'polypeptide(L)'
;MTFFTLVLVDLPGCRHSGPVNYGSLQEKMSEGCRRTEERVMKVWYHNVIHLLTKKEYMDDITDALESFYNCASTLISNQMKAMLQRNVEELAELFEPRNEHLLPIFSLALTFDDEKIEMYPPSHDLEEYVLGILNSITTTMQLELKCDNDPQRVPTIQSWLGDNRASYVDAQVPAPIQSWAQDILKACVCRNVKDPEKHLNTYVEKYDWLVNGTAKADVEKFMEEEHSFDEYNKRIENFHVLQYEILSLPKEVSISLVYLNCEELRNGLAGKAKSYAEILRQKMLSNYRKQNLQICSEFEKIREKALIVPKTTEDIAQMVEFIDFIKTKGAAQLEQKVDDARFNMMMLFDYAIFDNEDLVLNSILIRWPEKIQHVLELNEDILFTSKQKGVEEMFSKRQAISTKLRKLEIRVDDIQYYSELDQTIEYITDVLKVRELLHDTERNIDSLNKEEAVYELELITFPELDIMRENITTYHRLFELAQKWQNTEKSWMDGVFTELDGQSMEVEMDEFYREIYKMLKKFQKKQRELKQEAEKKNKKAHPQPKQQESPTELFCSTVLAQIKLFKEHIPLVTTLCNPGIRGRHWKQMSEIFGSDLTPDPRTKLRNVLKQNLGPCLAKFEVISAAATKEFSLEKAVQAMSIVWDDISFNHQPYRETGISILVCWDDIQTTLDDQIVKTQTMRGSPFIKPIEEEIKEWETGSASHPGDPGRVAEGTELVALPGAHLLL
;
A
#
# COMPACT_ATOMS: atom_id res chain seq x y z
N MET A 1 -36.85 87.43 -48.03
CA MET A 1 -35.94 87.06 -46.92
C MET A 1 -34.83 88.09 -46.85
N THR A 2 -34.58 88.65 -45.68
CA THR A 2 -33.39 89.45 -45.41
C THR A 2 -32.24 88.49 -45.08
N PHE A 3 -31.14 88.56 -45.85
CA PHE A 3 -29.92 87.77 -45.61
C PHE A 3 -29.39 87.91 -44.18
N PHE A 4 -29.66 89.08 -43.58
CA PHE A 4 -29.29 89.42 -42.21
C PHE A 4 -29.96 88.55 -41.13
N THR A 5 -31.08 87.86 -41.39
CA THR A 5 -31.79 87.04 -40.38
C THR A 5 -31.60 85.54 -40.57
N LEU A 6 -30.61 85.12 -41.36
CA LEU A 6 -30.33 83.71 -41.59
C LEU A 6 -29.60 83.08 -40.39
N VAL A 7 -30.21 82.03 -39.85
CA VAL A 7 -29.64 81.13 -38.85
C VAL A 7 -29.20 79.86 -39.56
N LEU A 8 -27.94 79.47 -39.37
CA LEU A 8 -27.34 78.28 -39.98
C LEU A 8 -27.70 77.01 -39.21
N VAL A 9 -27.82 77.12 -37.89
CA VAL A 9 -28.01 75.98 -36.98
C VAL A 9 -28.98 76.34 -35.85
N ASP A 10 -30.03 75.54 -35.65
CA ASP A 10 -30.97 75.69 -34.52
C ASP A 10 -30.60 74.73 -33.39
N LEU A 11 -29.71 75.19 -32.50
CA LEU A 11 -29.28 74.43 -31.31
C LEU A 11 -30.28 74.48 -30.15
N PRO A 12 -30.92 75.61 -29.81
CA PRO A 12 -31.92 75.66 -28.73
C PRO A 12 -33.12 74.73 -28.97
N GLY A 13 -33.54 74.54 -30.23
CA GLY A 13 -34.57 73.57 -30.60
C GLY A 13 -34.18 72.11 -30.32
N CYS A 14 -32.88 71.79 -30.26
CA CYS A 14 -32.41 70.42 -30.05
C CYS A 14 -32.54 69.95 -28.60
N ARG A 15 -32.49 70.85 -27.61
CA ARG A 15 -32.76 70.48 -26.20
C ARG A 15 -34.18 69.92 -26.00
N HIS A 16 -35.14 70.44 -26.75
CA HIS A 16 -36.55 69.97 -26.71
C HIS A 16 -36.73 68.57 -27.31
N SER A 17 -35.75 68.07 -28.06
CA SER A 17 -35.77 66.74 -28.68
C SER A 17 -35.24 65.64 -27.74
N GLY A 18 -34.79 65.99 -26.53
CA GLY A 18 -34.21 65.05 -25.56
C GLY A 18 -32.71 64.80 -25.77
N PRO A 19 -32.12 63.83 -25.04
CA PRO A 19 -30.72 63.44 -25.20
C PRO A 19 -30.40 62.99 -26.62
N VAL A 20 -29.30 63.47 -27.19
CA VAL A 20 -28.87 63.16 -28.55
C VAL A 20 -27.51 62.46 -28.58
N ASN A 21 -27.34 61.54 -29.52
CA ASN A 21 -26.06 60.88 -29.77
C ASN A 21 -25.09 61.84 -30.47
N TYR A 22 -23.80 61.72 -30.15
CA TYR A 22 -22.71 62.61 -30.60
C TYR A 22 -22.73 62.85 -32.12
N GLY A 23 -22.73 61.77 -32.92
CA GLY A 23 -22.73 61.86 -34.39
C GLY A 23 -24.03 62.38 -35.00
N SER A 24 -25.18 62.08 -34.38
CA SER A 24 -26.49 62.47 -34.93
C SER A 24 -26.70 63.99 -34.88
N LEU A 25 -26.25 64.65 -33.81
CA LEU A 25 -26.35 66.10 -33.70
C LEU A 25 -25.43 66.80 -34.71
N GLN A 26 -24.16 66.38 -34.80
CA GLN A 26 -23.20 66.96 -35.72
C GLN A 26 -23.65 66.80 -37.19
N GLU A 27 -24.16 65.63 -37.56
CA GLU A 27 -24.71 65.39 -38.91
C GLU A 27 -25.90 66.30 -39.19
N LYS A 28 -26.84 66.41 -38.24
CA LYS A 28 -28.01 67.30 -38.34
C LYS A 28 -27.59 68.77 -38.51
N MET A 29 -26.55 69.21 -37.81
CA MET A 29 -26.04 70.59 -37.92
C MET A 29 -25.31 70.83 -39.23
N SER A 30 -24.50 69.88 -39.68
CA SER A 30 -23.81 69.94 -40.96
C SER A 30 -24.80 69.97 -42.13
N GLU A 31 -25.87 69.18 -42.04
CA GLU A 31 -26.97 69.19 -43.00
C GLU A 31 -27.75 70.51 -43.00
N GLY A 32 -27.97 71.10 -41.82
CA GLY A 32 -28.58 72.44 -41.68
C GLY A 32 -27.74 73.53 -42.36
N CYS A 33 -26.41 73.46 -42.19
CA CYS A 33 -25.46 74.35 -42.87
C CYS A 33 -25.54 74.18 -44.39
N ARG A 34 -25.49 72.94 -44.89
CA ARG A 34 -25.59 72.61 -46.33
C ARG A 34 -26.88 73.11 -46.97
N ARG A 35 -28.03 72.88 -46.33
CA ARG A 35 -29.34 73.37 -46.82
C ARG A 35 -29.39 74.89 -46.88
N THR A 36 -28.82 75.56 -45.89
CA THR A 36 -28.79 77.03 -45.86
C THR A 36 -27.85 77.56 -46.94
N GLU A 37 -26.72 76.90 -47.15
CA GLU A 37 -25.77 77.18 -48.22
C GLU A 37 -26.41 77.11 -49.60
N GLU A 38 -27.09 75.99 -49.92
CA GLU A 38 -27.84 75.87 -51.16
C GLU A 38 -28.90 76.96 -51.33
N ARG A 39 -29.62 77.30 -50.26
CA ARG A 39 -30.64 78.35 -50.29
C ARG A 39 -30.04 79.73 -50.53
N VAL A 40 -28.89 80.03 -49.92
CA VAL A 40 -28.14 81.27 -50.15
C VAL A 40 -27.71 81.35 -51.61
N MET A 41 -27.14 80.28 -52.16
CA MET A 41 -26.68 80.26 -53.55
C MET A 41 -27.81 80.36 -54.57
N LYS A 42 -28.86 79.53 -54.44
CA LYS A 42 -29.99 79.46 -55.39
C LYS A 42 -30.88 80.70 -55.36
N VAL A 43 -31.05 81.33 -54.19
CA VAL A 43 -32.00 82.43 -54.01
C VAL A 43 -31.30 83.77 -53.82
N TRP A 44 -30.48 83.91 -52.78
CA TRP A 44 -29.92 85.22 -52.43
C TRP A 44 -28.84 85.65 -53.42
N TYR A 45 -27.83 84.81 -53.64
CA TYR A 45 -26.72 85.10 -54.54
C TYR A 45 -27.21 85.28 -55.97
N HIS A 46 -28.07 84.38 -56.48
CA HIS A 46 -28.68 84.52 -57.81
C HIS A 46 -29.43 85.85 -57.99
N ASN A 47 -30.26 86.25 -57.01
CA ASN A 47 -30.99 87.53 -57.08
C ASN A 47 -30.06 88.75 -57.02
N VAL A 48 -29.00 88.68 -56.21
CA VAL A 48 -27.97 89.72 -56.10
C VAL A 48 -27.23 89.87 -57.43
N ILE A 49 -26.81 88.76 -58.04
CA ILE A 49 -26.15 88.78 -59.35
C ILE A 49 -27.06 89.32 -60.44
N HIS A 50 -28.32 88.87 -60.50
CA HIS A 50 -29.29 89.38 -61.48
C HIS A 50 -29.51 90.89 -61.30
N LEU A 51 -29.56 91.39 -60.07
CA LEU A 51 -29.68 92.83 -59.80
C LEU A 51 -28.45 93.60 -60.31
N LEU A 52 -27.25 93.10 -60.02
CA LEU A 52 -25.98 93.75 -60.33
C LEU A 52 -25.56 93.63 -61.81
N THR A 53 -26.27 92.85 -62.62
CA THR A 53 -25.98 92.60 -64.04
C THR A 53 -27.09 93.08 -64.99
N LYS A 54 -28.13 93.74 -64.48
CA LYS A 54 -29.21 94.33 -65.28
C LYS A 54 -28.68 95.43 -66.20
N LYS A 55 -28.83 95.24 -67.52
CA LYS A 55 -28.34 96.15 -68.59
C LYS A 55 -28.65 97.63 -68.36
N GLU A 56 -29.84 97.96 -67.82
CA GLU A 56 -30.28 99.34 -67.56
C GLU A 56 -29.35 100.15 -66.64
N TYR A 57 -28.57 99.49 -65.78
CA TYR A 57 -27.63 100.14 -64.86
C TYR A 57 -26.17 100.09 -65.33
N MET A 58 -25.89 99.34 -66.39
CA MET A 58 -24.52 99.01 -66.80
C MET A 58 -23.99 99.91 -67.93
N ASP A 59 -24.90 100.53 -68.70
CA ASP A 59 -24.54 101.40 -69.82
C ASP A 59 -23.81 102.69 -69.34
N ASP A 60 -24.10 103.17 -68.12
CA ASP A 60 -23.53 104.38 -67.52
C ASP A 60 -22.15 104.18 -66.83
N ILE A 61 -21.68 102.93 -66.65
CA ILE A 61 -20.52 102.58 -65.80
C ILE A 61 -19.45 101.78 -66.59
N THR A 62 -19.46 101.86 -67.92
CA THR A 62 -18.65 101.03 -68.82
C THR A 62 -17.14 101.12 -68.56
N ASP A 63 -16.62 102.30 -68.20
CA ASP A 63 -15.18 102.52 -67.91
C ASP A 63 -14.75 102.09 -66.49
N ALA A 64 -15.69 101.85 -65.57
CA ALA A 64 -15.43 101.52 -64.17
C ALA A 64 -16.01 100.15 -63.74
N LEU A 65 -16.44 99.33 -64.71
CA LEU A 65 -17.15 98.06 -64.50
C LEU A 65 -16.37 97.07 -63.61
N GLU A 66 -15.05 96.96 -63.82
CA GLU A 66 -14.19 96.08 -63.02
C GLU A 66 -14.13 96.51 -61.54
N SER A 67 -13.98 97.82 -61.31
CA SER A 67 -13.97 98.38 -59.95
C SER A 67 -15.35 98.23 -59.28
N PHE A 68 -16.44 98.40 -60.03
CA PHE A 68 -17.79 98.16 -59.55
C PHE A 68 -18.02 96.71 -59.12
N TYR A 69 -17.65 95.74 -59.95
CA TYR A 69 -17.77 94.32 -59.61
C TYR A 69 -16.85 93.90 -58.46
N ASN A 70 -15.65 94.48 -58.34
CA ASN A 70 -14.77 94.27 -57.19
C ASN A 70 -15.40 94.80 -55.90
N CYS A 71 -15.97 96.01 -55.92
CA CYS A 71 -16.69 96.59 -54.78
C CYS A 71 -17.92 95.76 -54.40
N ALA A 72 -18.69 95.30 -55.37
CA ALA A 72 -19.87 94.49 -55.13
C ALA A 72 -19.52 93.07 -54.62
N SER A 73 -18.47 92.44 -55.16
CA SER A 73 -17.93 91.17 -54.62
C SER A 73 -17.39 91.34 -53.20
N THR A 74 -16.77 92.48 -52.89
CA THR A 74 -16.34 92.83 -51.52
C THR A 74 -17.53 93.03 -50.59
N LEU A 75 -18.63 93.63 -51.06
CA LEU A 75 -19.85 93.77 -50.26
C LEU A 75 -20.48 92.40 -49.98
N ILE A 76 -20.53 91.51 -50.96
CA ILE A 76 -21.00 90.11 -50.80
C ILE A 76 -20.13 89.38 -49.76
N SER A 77 -18.80 89.52 -49.85
CA SER A 77 -17.85 89.01 -48.84
C SER A 77 -18.19 89.50 -47.44
N ASN A 78 -18.35 90.81 -47.27
CA ASN A 78 -18.65 91.39 -45.97
C ASN A 78 -19.98 90.90 -45.39
N GLN A 79 -21.01 90.74 -46.24
CA GLN A 79 -22.30 90.19 -45.79
C GLN A 79 -22.14 88.73 -45.33
N MET A 80 -21.42 87.90 -46.08
CA MET A 80 -21.18 86.49 -45.73
C MET A 80 -20.36 86.35 -44.45
N LYS A 81 -19.30 87.15 -44.30
CA LYS A 81 -18.49 87.21 -43.07
C LYS A 81 -19.33 87.63 -41.88
N ALA A 82 -20.16 88.66 -42.01
CA ALA A 82 -21.04 89.12 -40.92
C ALA A 82 -22.08 88.05 -40.53
N MET A 83 -22.64 87.32 -41.49
CA MET A 83 -23.56 86.21 -41.23
C MET A 83 -22.86 85.06 -40.49
N LEU A 84 -21.69 84.62 -40.97
CA LEU A 84 -20.92 83.53 -40.35
C LEU A 84 -20.43 83.92 -38.95
N GLN A 85 -19.91 85.14 -38.80
CA GLN A 85 -19.50 85.70 -37.51
C GLN A 85 -20.65 85.68 -36.50
N ARG A 86 -21.84 86.19 -36.87
CA ARG A 86 -23.01 86.18 -35.98
C ARG A 86 -23.39 84.75 -35.56
N ASN A 87 -23.39 83.79 -36.47
CA ASN A 87 -23.74 82.40 -36.13
C ASN A 87 -22.68 81.74 -35.23
N VAL A 88 -21.40 82.10 -35.36
CA VAL A 88 -20.33 81.67 -34.45
C VAL A 88 -20.49 82.32 -33.08
N GLU A 89 -20.83 83.61 -33.03
CA GLU A 89 -21.11 84.34 -31.79
C GLU A 89 -22.33 83.77 -31.05
N GLU A 90 -23.46 83.55 -31.76
CA GLU A 90 -24.66 82.92 -31.20
C GLU A 90 -24.39 81.49 -30.67
N LEU A 91 -23.54 80.72 -31.37
CA LEU A 91 -23.09 79.41 -30.90
C LEU A 91 -22.26 79.53 -29.62
N ALA A 92 -21.27 80.43 -29.59
CA ALA A 92 -20.42 80.62 -28.42
C ALA A 92 -21.21 81.12 -27.21
N GLU A 93 -22.14 82.07 -27.42
CA GLU A 93 -23.04 82.58 -26.39
C GLU A 93 -23.90 81.47 -25.77
N LEU A 94 -24.37 80.51 -26.58
CA LEU A 94 -25.14 79.35 -26.08
C LEU A 94 -24.33 78.52 -25.08
N PHE A 95 -23.00 78.41 -25.28
CA PHE A 95 -22.09 77.66 -24.42
C PHE A 95 -21.53 78.46 -23.24
N GLU A 96 -21.96 79.71 -23.06
CA GLU A 96 -21.61 80.47 -21.87
C GLU A 96 -22.31 79.93 -20.60
N PRO A 97 -21.68 80.09 -19.42
CA PRO A 97 -22.23 79.62 -18.14
C PRO A 97 -23.65 80.09 -17.82
N ARG A 98 -24.09 81.25 -18.35
CA ARG A 98 -25.41 81.83 -18.08
C ARG A 98 -26.53 81.10 -18.84
N ASN A 99 -26.20 80.41 -19.92
CA ASN A 99 -27.15 79.78 -20.86
C ASN A 99 -27.19 78.25 -20.72
N GLU A 100 -26.74 77.71 -19.59
CA GLU A 100 -26.65 76.26 -19.31
C GLU A 100 -27.99 75.51 -19.48
N HIS A 101 -29.11 76.20 -19.23
CA HIS A 101 -30.47 75.68 -19.40
C HIS A 101 -30.94 75.61 -20.86
N LEU A 102 -30.15 76.11 -21.82
CA LEU A 102 -30.43 76.09 -23.25
C LEU A 102 -29.51 75.11 -24.00
N LEU A 103 -28.47 74.60 -23.34
CA LEU A 103 -27.52 73.65 -23.93
C LEU A 103 -28.20 72.40 -24.49
N PRO A 104 -27.71 71.83 -25.60
CA PRO A 104 -28.09 70.48 -26.01
C PRO A 104 -27.66 69.47 -24.94
N ILE A 105 -28.37 68.35 -24.86
CA ILE A 105 -28.06 67.27 -23.93
C ILE A 105 -27.48 66.10 -24.73
N PHE A 106 -26.23 65.74 -24.50
CA PHE A 106 -25.59 64.62 -25.16
C PHE A 106 -25.75 63.33 -24.35
N SER A 107 -26.11 62.24 -25.02
CA SER A 107 -26.29 60.93 -24.38
C SER A 107 -24.96 60.17 -24.30
N LEU A 108 -24.57 59.78 -23.08
CA LEU A 108 -23.45 58.91 -22.76
C LEU A 108 -23.97 57.71 -21.97
N ALA A 109 -23.24 56.61 -22.01
CA ALA A 109 -23.49 55.44 -21.19
C ALA A 109 -22.25 55.04 -20.40
N LEU A 110 -22.46 54.57 -19.16
CA LEU A 110 -21.48 53.74 -18.48
C LEU A 110 -21.73 52.30 -18.91
N THR A 111 -20.77 51.72 -19.62
CA THR A 111 -20.86 50.39 -20.22
C THR A 111 -20.11 49.37 -19.36
N PHE A 112 -20.46 48.11 -19.56
CA PHE A 112 -19.77 46.98 -18.96
C PHE A 112 -19.54 45.92 -20.01
N ASP A 113 -18.47 46.10 -20.78
CA ASP A 113 -18.06 45.21 -21.85
C ASP A 113 -16.70 44.59 -21.52
N ASP A 114 -16.51 43.30 -21.83
CA ASP A 114 -15.30 42.52 -21.51
C ASP A 114 -14.79 42.71 -20.05
N GLU A 115 -15.71 42.80 -19.08
CA GLU A 115 -15.44 43.05 -17.66
C GLU A 115 -14.74 44.39 -17.36
N LYS A 116 -14.84 45.37 -18.28
CA LYS A 116 -14.30 46.72 -18.11
C LYS A 116 -15.39 47.72 -17.77
N ILE A 117 -15.04 48.64 -16.88
CA ILE A 117 -15.90 49.76 -16.48
C ILE A 117 -15.44 50.97 -17.29
N GLU A 118 -16.23 51.38 -18.27
CA GLU A 118 -15.87 52.50 -19.15
C GLU A 118 -17.06 53.37 -19.54
N MET A 119 -16.76 54.49 -20.18
CA MET A 119 -17.76 55.45 -20.64
C MET A 119 -17.80 55.44 -22.16
N TYR A 120 -18.98 55.27 -22.73
CA TYR A 120 -19.21 55.23 -24.16
C TYR A 120 -20.27 56.25 -24.62
N PRO A 121 -19.98 57.08 -25.63
CA PRO A 121 -18.65 57.29 -26.20
C PRO A 121 -17.67 57.90 -25.17
N PRO A 122 -16.35 57.76 -25.38
CA PRO A 122 -15.35 58.39 -24.52
C PRO A 122 -15.60 59.88 -24.30
N SER A 123 -15.29 60.37 -23.09
CA SER A 123 -15.53 61.77 -22.71
C SER A 123 -14.76 62.79 -23.57
N HIS A 124 -13.58 62.41 -24.06
CA HIS A 124 -12.75 63.24 -24.93
C HIS A 124 -13.35 63.47 -26.31
N ASP A 125 -14.15 62.53 -26.80
CA ASP A 125 -14.81 62.65 -28.10
C ASP A 125 -15.82 63.81 -28.09
N LEU A 126 -16.45 64.11 -26.94
CA LEU A 126 -17.44 65.19 -26.84
C LEU A 126 -16.87 66.55 -27.27
N GLU A 127 -15.60 66.81 -26.95
CA GLU A 127 -14.91 68.02 -27.38
C GLU A 127 -14.79 68.06 -28.91
N GLU A 128 -14.36 66.95 -29.53
CA GLU A 128 -14.24 66.84 -30.98
C GLU A 128 -15.59 67.05 -31.69
N TYR A 129 -16.66 66.47 -31.16
CA TYR A 129 -18.01 66.62 -31.71
C TYR A 129 -18.55 68.05 -31.61
N VAL A 130 -18.38 68.70 -30.46
CA VAL A 130 -18.80 70.10 -30.24
C VAL A 130 -17.99 71.05 -31.13
N LEU A 131 -16.67 70.85 -31.23
CA LEU A 131 -15.82 71.61 -32.15
C LEU A 131 -16.14 71.31 -33.62
N GLY A 132 -16.58 70.08 -33.93
CA GLY A 132 -17.07 69.70 -35.24
C GLY A 132 -18.28 70.51 -35.70
N ILE A 133 -19.20 70.83 -34.79
CA ILE A 133 -20.35 71.73 -35.08
C ILE A 133 -19.85 73.13 -35.42
N LEU A 134 -18.92 73.68 -34.62
CA LEU A 134 -18.30 74.98 -34.90
C LEU A 134 -17.58 74.95 -36.26
N ASN A 135 -16.85 73.87 -36.55
CA ASN A 135 -16.14 73.70 -37.81
C ASN A 135 -17.13 73.74 -38.99
N SER A 136 -18.22 72.96 -38.94
CA SER A 136 -19.27 72.96 -39.98
C SER A 136 -19.82 74.35 -40.26
N ILE A 137 -20.07 75.16 -39.21
CA ILE A 137 -20.49 76.56 -39.37
C ILE A 137 -19.38 77.38 -40.04
N THR A 138 -18.15 77.33 -39.52
CA THR A 138 -17.04 78.15 -40.03
C THR A 138 -16.62 77.79 -41.45
N THR A 139 -16.83 76.55 -41.89
CA THR A 139 -16.50 76.09 -43.26
C THR A 139 -17.65 76.26 -44.26
N THR A 140 -18.83 76.67 -43.80
CA THR A 140 -19.98 76.96 -44.68
C THR A 140 -19.60 78.08 -45.67
N MET A 141 -19.93 77.94 -46.96
CA MET A 141 -19.50 78.82 -48.06
C MET A 141 -18.01 78.71 -48.46
N GLN A 142 -17.20 77.88 -47.79
CA GLN A 142 -15.74 77.80 -48.02
C GLN A 142 -15.25 76.47 -48.59
N LEU A 143 -16.04 75.41 -48.52
CA LEU A 143 -15.64 74.06 -48.95
C LEU A 143 -15.81 73.84 -50.47
N GLU A 144 -14.85 73.13 -51.07
CA GLU A 144 -14.99 72.53 -52.40
C GLU A 144 -15.60 71.13 -52.25
N LEU A 145 -16.92 71.02 -52.16
CA LEU A 145 -17.58 69.73 -52.27
C LEU A 145 -17.81 69.40 -53.74
N LYS A 146 -17.17 68.32 -54.21
CA LYS A 146 -17.38 67.75 -55.55
C LYS A 146 -18.68 66.95 -55.56
N CYS A 147 -19.80 67.64 -55.74
CA CYS A 147 -21.03 67.01 -56.21
C CYS A 147 -21.52 67.75 -57.46
N ASP A 148 -21.53 67.05 -58.59
CA ASP A 148 -22.16 67.44 -59.85
C ASP A 148 -21.85 68.86 -60.36
N ASN A 149 -20.61 69.08 -60.83
CA ASN A 149 -20.20 70.15 -61.76
C ASN A 149 -20.54 71.62 -61.40
N ASP A 150 -21.07 71.93 -60.21
CA ASP A 150 -21.38 73.28 -59.76
C ASP A 150 -20.46 73.68 -58.59
N PRO A 151 -19.58 74.70 -58.73
CA PRO A 151 -18.72 75.14 -57.63
C PRO A 151 -19.56 75.77 -56.51
N GLN A 152 -19.53 75.18 -55.31
CA GLN A 152 -20.24 75.69 -54.12
C GLN A 152 -19.51 76.80 -53.37
N ARG A 153 -18.22 77.04 -53.67
CA ARG A 153 -17.58 78.29 -53.26
C ARG A 153 -18.24 79.44 -53.99
N VAL A 154 -18.60 80.46 -53.24
CA VAL A 154 -19.28 81.64 -53.77
C VAL A 154 -18.34 82.31 -54.78
N PRO A 155 -18.63 82.29 -56.09
CA PRO A 155 -17.77 82.90 -57.08
C PRO A 155 -17.82 84.43 -56.93
N THR A 156 -16.78 85.13 -57.37
CA THR A 156 -16.90 86.58 -57.59
C THR A 156 -17.88 86.84 -58.74
N ILE A 157 -18.42 88.06 -58.81
CA ILE A 157 -19.34 88.43 -59.90
C ILE A 157 -18.68 88.20 -61.27
N GLN A 158 -17.39 88.53 -61.38
CA GLN A 158 -16.60 88.33 -62.59
C GLN A 158 -16.42 86.85 -62.95
N SER A 159 -16.10 86.02 -61.96
CA SER A 159 -15.96 84.58 -62.16
C SER A 159 -17.29 83.91 -62.54
N TRP A 160 -18.42 84.44 -62.06
CA TRP A 160 -19.76 83.95 -62.42
C TRP A 160 -20.16 84.32 -63.86
N LEU A 161 -19.71 85.48 -64.34
CA LEU A 161 -19.97 85.96 -65.71
C LEU A 161 -19.10 85.29 -66.79
N GLY A 162 -18.19 84.39 -66.41
CA GLY A 162 -17.43 83.55 -67.35
C GLY A 162 -16.01 84.03 -67.67
N ASP A 163 -15.39 84.83 -66.81
CA ASP A 163 -13.98 85.21 -66.97
C ASP A 163 -13.05 84.01 -66.69
N ASN A 164 -12.02 83.79 -67.51
CA ASN A 164 -11.20 82.55 -67.53
C ASN A 164 -10.33 82.30 -66.27
N ARG A 165 -10.49 83.10 -65.21
CA ARG A 165 -9.83 82.92 -63.90
C ARG A 165 -10.87 82.73 -62.81
N ALA A 166 -10.99 81.51 -62.31
CA ALA A 166 -11.82 81.21 -61.15
C ALA A 166 -11.34 82.04 -59.95
N SER A 167 -12.20 82.92 -59.44
CA SER A 167 -11.95 83.68 -58.22
C SER A 167 -13.20 83.63 -57.35
N TYR A 168 -12.99 83.52 -56.04
CA TYR A 168 -14.05 83.30 -55.06
C TYR A 168 -14.09 84.42 -54.05
N VAL A 169 -15.28 84.65 -53.50
CA VAL A 169 -15.51 85.57 -52.40
C VAL A 169 -14.87 85.00 -51.14
N ASP A 170 -14.11 85.84 -50.43
CA ASP A 170 -13.59 85.48 -49.12
C ASP A 170 -14.73 85.45 -48.10
N ALA A 171 -15.04 84.27 -47.57
CA ALA A 171 -16.08 84.06 -46.57
C ALA A 171 -15.50 83.59 -45.22
N GLN A 172 -14.28 84.00 -44.86
CA GLN A 172 -13.65 83.59 -43.59
C GLN A 172 -14.13 84.38 -42.38
N VAL A 173 -14.44 83.65 -41.30
CA VAL A 173 -14.67 84.25 -39.98
C VAL A 173 -13.35 84.82 -39.45
N PRO A 174 -13.34 86.02 -38.84
CA PRO A 174 -12.13 86.57 -38.25
C PRO A 174 -11.48 85.61 -37.24
N ALA A 175 -10.17 85.34 -37.40
CA ALA A 175 -9.43 84.41 -36.55
C ALA A 175 -9.58 84.66 -35.03
N PRO A 176 -9.61 85.92 -34.52
CA PRO A 176 -9.84 86.16 -33.09
C PRO A 176 -11.20 85.66 -32.59
N ILE A 177 -12.24 85.74 -33.42
CA ILE A 177 -13.60 85.33 -33.07
C ILE A 177 -13.71 83.81 -33.08
N GLN A 178 -13.09 83.16 -34.08
CA GLN A 178 -13.04 81.70 -34.14
C GLN A 178 -12.26 81.12 -32.94
N SER A 179 -11.12 81.71 -32.58
CA SER A 179 -10.34 81.28 -31.40
C SER A 179 -11.14 81.48 -30.11
N TRP A 180 -11.78 82.64 -29.94
CA TRP A 180 -12.63 82.90 -28.78
C TRP A 180 -13.78 81.89 -28.65
N ALA A 181 -14.48 81.61 -29.75
CA ALA A 181 -15.55 80.62 -29.76
C ALA A 181 -15.03 79.21 -29.40
N GLN A 182 -13.86 78.81 -29.96
CA GLN A 182 -13.22 77.54 -29.60
C GLN A 182 -12.91 77.46 -28.10
N ASP A 183 -12.35 78.53 -27.51
CA ASP A 183 -12.00 78.57 -26.09
C ASP A 183 -13.24 78.46 -25.19
N ILE A 184 -14.34 79.14 -25.54
CA ILE A 184 -15.62 79.07 -24.81
C ILE A 184 -16.21 77.65 -24.87
N LEU A 185 -16.25 77.05 -26.07
CA LEU A 185 -16.80 75.70 -26.28
C LEU A 185 -15.98 74.66 -25.49
N LYS A 186 -14.65 74.72 -25.59
CA LYS A 186 -13.74 73.84 -24.83
C LYS A 186 -13.93 74.00 -23.33
N ALA A 187 -13.96 75.23 -22.83
CA ALA A 187 -14.17 75.50 -21.41
C ALA A 187 -15.52 74.94 -20.90
N CYS A 188 -16.59 75.05 -21.71
CA CYS A 188 -17.89 74.49 -21.38
C CYS A 188 -17.87 72.96 -21.34
N VAL A 189 -17.28 72.31 -22.36
CA VAL A 189 -17.14 70.84 -22.39
C VAL A 189 -16.31 70.34 -21.19
N CYS A 190 -15.12 70.91 -20.96
CA CYS A 190 -14.25 70.53 -19.85
C CYS A 190 -14.92 70.70 -18.47
N ARG A 191 -15.84 71.66 -18.31
CA ARG A 191 -16.60 71.83 -17.07
C ARG A 191 -17.63 70.74 -16.87
N ASN A 192 -18.36 70.37 -17.93
CA ASN A 192 -19.48 69.43 -17.85
C ASN A 192 -19.06 67.95 -17.91
N VAL A 193 -17.83 67.65 -18.36
CA VAL A 193 -17.28 66.28 -18.41
C VAL A 193 -16.73 65.81 -17.06
N LYS A 194 -16.32 66.72 -16.17
CA LYS A 194 -15.75 66.39 -14.86
C LYS A 194 -16.70 65.61 -13.96
N ASP A 195 -17.98 65.95 -13.96
CA ASP A 195 -18.97 65.29 -13.11
C ASP A 195 -19.30 63.87 -13.58
N PRO A 196 -19.51 63.60 -14.89
CA PRO A 196 -19.57 62.23 -15.43
C PRO A 196 -18.32 61.39 -15.11
N GLU A 197 -17.12 61.95 -15.25
CA GLU A 197 -15.86 61.25 -14.93
C GLU A 197 -15.75 60.94 -13.43
N LYS A 198 -16.13 61.89 -12.58
CA LYS A 198 -16.21 61.67 -11.12
C LYS A 198 -17.23 60.59 -10.77
N HIS A 199 -18.35 60.54 -11.48
CA HIS A 199 -19.37 59.50 -11.30
C HIS A 199 -18.81 58.12 -11.68
N LEU A 200 -18.18 57.99 -12.84
CA LEU A 200 -17.46 56.78 -13.27
C LEU A 200 -16.43 56.33 -12.22
N ASN A 201 -15.58 57.24 -11.74
CA ASN A 201 -14.57 56.94 -10.72
C ASN A 201 -15.19 56.41 -9.41
N THR A 202 -16.39 56.87 -9.05
CA THR A 202 -17.11 56.35 -7.87
C THR A 202 -17.46 54.87 -8.01
N TYR A 203 -17.77 54.41 -9.23
CA TYR A 203 -17.99 52.98 -9.50
C TYR A 203 -16.68 52.19 -9.46
N VAL A 204 -15.63 52.71 -10.08
CA VAL A 204 -14.31 52.07 -10.12
C VAL A 204 -13.76 51.90 -8.70
N GLU A 205 -13.74 52.95 -7.89
CA GLU A 205 -13.23 52.89 -6.52
C GLU A 205 -13.96 51.86 -5.64
N LYS A 206 -15.27 51.67 -5.84
CA LYS A 206 -16.10 50.79 -5.01
C LYS A 206 -16.19 49.35 -5.52
N TYR A 207 -16.18 49.15 -6.83
CA TYR A 207 -16.60 47.89 -7.44
C TYR A 207 -15.56 47.29 -8.41
N ASP A 208 -14.43 47.96 -8.67
CA ASP A 208 -13.37 47.42 -9.54
C ASP A 208 -12.85 46.06 -9.08
N TRP A 209 -12.76 45.84 -7.76
CA TRP A 209 -12.34 44.56 -7.18
C TRP A 209 -13.21 43.35 -7.58
N LEU A 210 -14.47 43.59 -8.00
CA LEU A 210 -15.36 42.53 -8.50
C LEU A 210 -14.95 42.00 -9.88
N VAL A 211 -14.22 42.81 -10.65
CA VAL A 211 -13.99 42.59 -12.09
C VAL A 211 -12.51 42.57 -12.44
N ASN A 212 -11.64 43.16 -11.63
CA ASN A 212 -10.19 43.13 -11.80
C ASN A 212 -9.51 41.79 -11.44
N GLY A 213 -10.31 40.76 -11.13
CA GLY A 213 -9.84 39.43 -10.75
C GLY A 213 -9.66 39.20 -9.24
N THR A 214 -9.72 40.23 -8.40
CA THR A 214 -9.55 40.10 -6.94
C THR A 214 -10.65 39.23 -6.33
N ALA A 215 -11.92 39.54 -6.61
CA ALA A 215 -13.06 38.73 -6.15
C ALA A 215 -12.98 37.29 -6.66
N LYS A 216 -12.53 37.10 -7.91
CA LYS A 216 -12.37 35.76 -8.50
C LYS A 216 -11.37 34.93 -7.70
N ALA A 217 -10.17 35.46 -7.48
CA ALA A 217 -9.12 34.77 -6.76
C ALA A 217 -9.52 34.45 -5.30
N ASP A 218 -10.23 35.38 -4.66
CA ASP A 218 -10.75 35.21 -3.30
C ASP A 218 -11.81 34.10 -3.20
N VAL A 219 -12.74 34.05 -4.17
CA VAL A 219 -13.75 32.98 -4.28
C VAL A 219 -13.09 31.63 -4.61
N GLU A 220 -12.15 31.59 -5.54
CA GLU A 220 -11.40 30.38 -5.89
C GLU A 220 -10.65 29.82 -4.68
N LYS A 221 -9.91 30.67 -3.97
CA LYS A 221 -9.21 30.27 -2.73
C LYS A 221 -10.16 29.70 -1.69
N PHE A 222 -11.30 30.37 -1.45
CA PHE A 222 -12.31 29.88 -0.52
C PHE A 222 -12.92 28.53 -0.97
N MET A 223 -12.97 28.23 -2.27
CA MET A 223 -13.47 26.94 -2.74
C MET A 223 -12.46 25.79 -2.62
N GLU A 224 -11.16 26.10 -2.49
CA GLU A 224 -10.09 25.13 -2.29
C GLU A 224 -9.95 24.71 -0.82
N GLU A 225 -10.26 25.61 0.11
CA GLU A 225 -10.24 25.39 1.56
C GLU A 225 -11.51 24.68 2.06
N GLU A 226 -11.41 23.98 3.19
CA GLU A 226 -12.58 23.38 3.86
C GLU A 226 -13.28 24.42 4.73
N HIS A 227 -14.58 24.63 4.46
CA HIS A 227 -15.42 25.57 5.19
C HIS A 227 -16.75 24.95 5.59
N SER A 228 -17.31 25.47 6.67
CA SER A 228 -18.62 25.11 7.18
C SER A 228 -19.76 25.64 6.29
N PHE A 229 -20.94 25.04 6.41
CA PHE A 229 -22.15 25.50 5.72
C PHE A 229 -22.49 26.95 6.04
N ASP A 230 -22.32 27.37 7.29
CA ASP A 230 -22.58 28.74 7.74
C ASP A 230 -21.64 29.76 7.10
N GLU A 231 -20.37 29.41 6.91
CA GLU A 231 -19.39 30.27 6.23
C GLU A 231 -19.74 30.45 4.75
N TYR A 232 -20.15 29.37 4.06
CA TYR A 232 -20.67 29.48 2.68
C TYR A 232 -21.91 30.37 2.61
N ASN A 233 -22.89 30.16 3.49
CA ASN A 233 -24.13 30.95 3.54
C ASN A 233 -23.84 32.44 3.72
N LYS A 234 -22.99 32.78 4.70
CA LYS A 234 -22.62 34.18 4.97
C LYS A 234 -21.96 34.84 3.76
N ARG A 235 -21.11 34.11 3.03
CA ARG A 235 -20.41 34.65 1.86
C ARG A 235 -21.35 34.82 0.66
N ILE A 236 -22.27 33.89 0.45
CA ILE A 236 -23.34 33.98 -0.55
C ILE A 236 -24.24 35.18 -0.24
N GLU A 237 -24.65 35.34 1.02
CA GLU A 237 -25.47 36.48 1.46
C GLU A 237 -24.76 37.82 1.22
N ASN A 238 -23.46 37.92 1.53
CA ASN A 238 -22.69 39.14 1.26
C ASN A 238 -22.72 39.54 -0.21
N PHE A 239 -22.59 38.58 -1.14
CA PHE A 239 -22.68 38.87 -2.59
C PHE A 239 -24.10 39.24 -3.03
N HIS A 240 -25.14 38.67 -2.42
CA HIS A 240 -26.52 39.08 -2.68
C HIS A 240 -26.85 40.48 -2.13
N VAL A 241 -26.34 40.83 -0.95
CA VAL A 241 -26.46 42.20 -0.39
C VAL A 241 -25.76 43.18 -1.31
N LEU A 242 -24.55 42.86 -1.77
CA LEU A 242 -23.80 43.69 -2.72
C LEU A 242 -24.53 43.84 -4.07
N GLN A 243 -25.12 42.76 -4.57
CA GLN A 243 -25.97 42.79 -5.77
C GLN A 243 -27.14 43.77 -5.59
N TYR A 244 -27.82 43.72 -4.44
CA TYR A 244 -28.94 44.63 -4.15
C TYR A 244 -28.48 46.09 -4.01
N GLU A 245 -27.34 46.32 -3.33
CA GLU A 245 -26.72 47.63 -3.22
C GLU A 245 -26.45 48.23 -4.61
N ILE A 246 -25.81 47.48 -5.51
CA ILE A 246 -25.52 47.94 -6.88
C ILE A 246 -26.82 48.25 -7.64
N LEU A 247 -27.83 47.37 -7.57
CA LEU A 247 -29.11 47.59 -8.25
C LEU A 247 -29.90 48.79 -7.72
N SER A 248 -29.65 49.20 -6.47
CA SER A 248 -30.25 50.39 -5.85
C SER A 248 -29.63 51.71 -6.34
N LEU A 249 -28.48 51.67 -7.01
CA LEU A 249 -27.84 52.85 -7.57
C LEU A 249 -28.68 53.48 -8.69
N PRO A 250 -28.59 54.81 -8.91
CA PRO A 250 -29.31 55.52 -9.95
C PRO A 250 -29.10 54.90 -11.34
N LYS A 251 -30.18 54.76 -12.11
CA LYS A 251 -30.11 54.29 -13.50
C LYS A 251 -29.63 55.36 -14.47
N GLU A 252 -29.94 56.61 -14.16
CA GLU A 252 -29.79 57.74 -15.06
C GLU A 252 -29.33 58.94 -14.23
N VAL A 253 -28.35 59.68 -14.75
CA VAL A 253 -27.83 60.89 -14.13
C VAL A 253 -27.78 61.98 -15.19
N SER A 254 -28.49 63.09 -14.96
CA SER A 254 -28.52 64.23 -15.88
C SER A 254 -27.65 65.37 -15.34
N ILE A 255 -26.67 65.79 -16.11
CA ILE A 255 -25.66 66.80 -15.79
C ILE A 255 -25.63 67.80 -16.93
N SER A 256 -26.47 68.83 -16.91
CA SER A 256 -26.49 69.99 -17.83
C SER A 256 -26.27 69.71 -19.34
N LEU A 257 -25.03 69.45 -19.79
CA LEU A 257 -24.65 69.08 -21.16
C LEU A 257 -24.72 67.57 -21.45
N VAL A 258 -24.72 66.72 -20.42
CA VAL A 258 -24.57 65.26 -20.49
C VAL A 258 -25.73 64.57 -19.81
N TYR A 259 -26.29 63.57 -20.47
CA TYR A 259 -27.19 62.58 -19.91
C TYR A 259 -26.44 61.25 -19.84
N LEU A 260 -26.26 60.72 -18.63
CA LEU A 260 -25.48 59.51 -18.38
C LEU A 260 -26.40 58.33 -18.03
N ASN A 261 -26.47 57.34 -18.91
CA ASN A 261 -27.15 56.08 -18.68
C ASN A 261 -26.20 55.10 -17.96
N CYS A 262 -26.56 54.66 -16.77
CA CYS A 262 -25.77 53.73 -15.95
C CYS A 262 -26.36 52.31 -15.90
N GLU A 263 -27.44 52.04 -16.65
CA GLU A 263 -28.19 50.80 -16.53
C GLU A 263 -27.37 49.57 -16.92
N GLU A 264 -26.60 49.65 -18.01
CA GLU A 264 -25.74 48.56 -18.48
C GLU A 264 -24.67 48.21 -17.44
N LEU A 265 -23.86 49.18 -17.00
CA LEU A 265 -22.84 48.97 -15.98
C LEU A 265 -23.43 48.40 -14.68
N ARG A 266 -24.52 48.99 -14.21
CA ARG A 266 -25.18 48.57 -12.98
C ARG A 266 -25.66 47.12 -13.07
N ASN A 267 -26.30 46.75 -14.18
CA ASN A 267 -26.77 45.39 -14.39
C ASN A 267 -25.60 44.40 -14.57
N GLY A 268 -24.52 44.82 -15.23
CA GLY A 268 -23.28 44.04 -15.41
C GLY A 268 -22.60 43.71 -14.08
N LEU A 269 -22.33 44.72 -13.25
CA LEU A 269 -21.72 44.53 -11.92
C LEU A 269 -22.60 43.71 -10.98
N ALA A 270 -23.92 43.97 -10.96
CA ALA A 270 -24.87 43.16 -10.20
C ALA A 270 -24.90 41.70 -10.70
N GLY A 271 -24.83 41.50 -12.01
CA GLY A 271 -24.71 40.18 -12.64
C GLY A 271 -23.43 39.46 -12.21
N LYS A 272 -22.30 40.18 -12.13
CA LYS A 272 -21.01 39.64 -11.67
C LYS A 272 -21.07 39.21 -10.21
N ALA A 273 -21.59 40.05 -9.30
CA ALA A 273 -21.79 39.67 -7.90
C ALA A 273 -22.69 38.43 -7.75
N LYS A 274 -23.81 38.39 -8.50
CA LYS A 274 -24.69 37.22 -8.56
C LYS A 274 -23.96 35.96 -9.04
N SER A 275 -23.08 36.08 -10.03
CA SER A 275 -22.33 34.94 -10.56
C SER A 275 -21.41 34.29 -9.51
N TYR A 276 -20.77 35.09 -8.65
CA TYR A 276 -19.95 34.56 -7.55
C TYR A 276 -20.79 33.86 -6.48
N ALA A 277 -21.94 34.43 -6.11
CA ALA A 277 -22.90 33.78 -5.22
C ALA A 277 -23.35 32.42 -5.77
N GLU A 278 -23.64 32.35 -7.08
CA GLU A 278 -24.08 31.12 -7.75
C GLU A 278 -22.97 30.06 -7.81
N ILE A 279 -21.71 30.45 -8.09
CA ILE A 279 -20.56 29.54 -8.07
C ILE A 279 -20.38 28.91 -6.68
N LEU A 280 -20.43 29.73 -5.62
CA LEU A 280 -20.33 29.26 -4.24
C LEU A 280 -21.49 28.33 -3.87
N ARG A 281 -22.71 28.68 -4.27
CA ARG A 281 -23.92 27.87 -4.06
C ARG A 281 -23.81 26.50 -4.74
N GLN A 282 -23.35 26.44 -5.99
CA GLN A 282 -23.15 25.17 -6.71
C GLN A 282 -22.09 24.30 -6.04
N LYS A 283 -20.98 24.89 -5.59
CA LYS A 283 -19.93 24.18 -4.84
C LYS A 283 -20.47 23.62 -3.53
N MET A 284 -21.24 24.41 -2.78
CA MET A 284 -21.88 24.01 -1.53
C MET A 284 -22.85 22.83 -1.74
N LEU A 285 -23.70 22.88 -2.77
CA LEU A 285 -24.59 21.76 -3.14
C LEU A 285 -23.83 20.51 -3.55
N SER A 286 -22.75 20.64 -4.32
CA SER A 286 -21.91 19.51 -4.72
C SER A 286 -21.27 18.84 -3.50
N ASN A 287 -20.75 19.63 -2.56
CA ASN A 287 -20.19 19.14 -1.30
C ASN A 287 -21.25 18.44 -0.44
N TYR A 288 -22.45 19.03 -0.31
CA TYR A 288 -23.60 18.44 0.37
C TYR A 288 -23.97 17.07 -0.20
N ARG A 289 -24.14 16.98 -1.53
CA ARG A 289 -24.48 15.72 -2.22
C ARG A 289 -23.40 14.65 -2.00
N LYS A 290 -22.12 15.04 -2.06
CA LYS A 290 -20.99 14.14 -1.81
C LYS A 290 -20.99 13.59 -0.38
N GLN A 291 -21.22 14.45 0.62
CA GLN A 291 -21.33 14.04 2.02
C GLN A 291 -22.48 13.05 2.24
N ASN A 292 -23.66 13.35 1.69
CA ASN A 292 -24.84 12.48 1.81
C ASN A 292 -24.63 11.10 1.15
N LEU A 293 -24.00 11.06 -0.04
CA LEU A 293 -23.63 9.81 -0.69
C LEU A 293 -22.63 9.00 0.15
N GLN A 294 -21.65 9.67 0.76
CA GLN A 294 -20.68 9.01 1.62
C GLN A 294 -21.35 8.38 2.85
N ILE A 295 -22.23 9.13 3.55
CA ILE A 295 -22.95 8.60 4.71
C ILE A 295 -23.83 7.41 4.31
N CYS A 296 -24.58 7.52 3.20
CA CYS A 296 -25.34 6.38 2.66
C CYS A 296 -24.46 5.15 2.37
N SER A 297 -23.26 5.35 1.81
CA SER A 297 -22.32 4.25 1.56
C SER A 297 -21.79 3.62 2.84
N GLU A 298 -21.54 4.42 3.90
CA GLU A 298 -21.15 3.91 5.21
C GLU A 298 -22.24 2.99 5.80
N PHE A 299 -23.51 3.41 5.75
CA PHE A 299 -24.64 2.56 6.17
C PHE A 299 -24.78 1.30 5.30
N GLU A 300 -24.65 1.43 3.98
CA GLU A 300 -24.78 0.30 3.06
C GLU A 300 -23.71 -0.77 3.32
N LYS A 301 -22.46 -0.38 3.59
CA LYS A 301 -21.38 -1.30 3.97
C LYS A 301 -21.68 -2.05 5.27
N ILE A 302 -22.28 -1.36 6.25
CA ILE A 302 -22.70 -2.01 7.50
C ILE A 302 -23.81 -3.01 7.20
N ARG A 303 -24.79 -2.64 6.37
CA ARG A 303 -25.87 -3.54 5.97
C ARG A 303 -25.35 -4.79 5.26
N GLU A 304 -24.51 -4.61 4.25
CA GLU A 304 -23.93 -5.73 3.50
C GLU A 304 -23.19 -6.69 4.44
N LYS A 305 -22.38 -6.17 5.37
CA LYS A 305 -21.66 -7.00 6.31
C LYS A 305 -22.58 -7.69 7.33
N ALA A 306 -23.55 -6.96 7.90
CA ALA A 306 -24.47 -7.49 8.91
C ALA A 306 -25.40 -8.58 8.36
N LEU A 307 -25.71 -8.58 7.06
CA LEU A 307 -26.58 -9.59 6.45
C LEU A 307 -25.84 -10.83 5.94
N ILE A 308 -24.51 -10.91 6.09
CA ILE A 308 -23.76 -12.12 5.75
C ILE A 308 -24.08 -13.22 6.77
N VAL A 309 -24.49 -14.38 6.28
CA VAL A 309 -24.68 -15.58 7.13
C VAL A 309 -23.31 -16.17 7.46
N PRO A 310 -22.86 -16.13 8.73
CA PRO A 310 -21.56 -16.69 9.12
C PRO A 310 -21.59 -18.22 8.99
N LYS A 311 -20.50 -18.80 8.48
CA LYS A 311 -20.40 -20.24 8.21
C LYS A 311 -19.51 -20.97 9.21
N THR A 312 -18.51 -20.27 9.74
CA THR A 312 -17.58 -20.83 10.72
C THR A 312 -17.79 -20.19 12.08
N THR A 313 -17.33 -20.87 13.12
CA THR A 313 -17.33 -20.37 14.49
C THR A 313 -16.56 -19.05 14.62
N GLU A 314 -15.46 -18.90 13.87
CA GLU A 314 -14.67 -17.67 13.80
C GLU A 314 -15.47 -16.52 13.14
N ASP A 315 -16.20 -16.80 12.05
CA ASP A 315 -17.06 -15.81 11.39
C ASP A 315 -18.16 -15.31 12.35
N ILE A 316 -18.70 -16.20 13.19
CA ILE A 316 -19.71 -15.84 14.21
C ILE A 316 -19.10 -14.88 15.24
N ALA A 317 -17.91 -15.19 15.76
CA ALA A 317 -17.23 -14.34 16.75
C ALA A 317 -16.94 -12.94 16.19
N GLN A 318 -16.35 -12.87 14.98
CA GLN A 318 -16.06 -11.61 14.29
C GLN A 318 -17.33 -10.80 14.00
N MET A 319 -18.44 -11.47 13.64
CA MET A 319 -19.72 -10.80 13.41
C MET A 319 -20.29 -10.21 14.71
N VAL A 320 -20.21 -10.95 15.83
CA VAL A 320 -20.66 -10.47 17.15
C VAL A 320 -19.88 -9.21 17.56
N GLU A 321 -18.55 -9.24 17.49
CA GLU A 321 -17.71 -8.08 17.80
C GLU A 321 -18.03 -6.87 16.91
N PHE A 322 -18.20 -7.12 15.60
CA PHE A 322 -18.55 -6.06 14.66
C PHE A 322 -19.90 -5.42 15.01
N ILE A 323 -20.92 -6.21 15.30
CA ILE A 323 -22.27 -5.73 15.61
C ILE A 323 -22.30 -4.99 16.95
N ASP A 324 -21.55 -5.46 17.95
CA ASP A 324 -21.40 -4.76 19.22
C ASP A 324 -20.73 -3.40 19.04
N PHE A 325 -19.68 -3.31 18.23
CA PHE A 325 -19.05 -2.03 17.88
C PHE A 325 -20.02 -1.07 17.18
N ILE A 326 -20.84 -1.57 16.23
CA ILE A 326 -21.85 -0.75 15.55
C ILE A 326 -22.91 -0.27 16.54
N LYS A 327 -23.42 -1.12 17.43
CA LYS A 327 -24.43 -0.75 18.43
C LYS A 327 -23.92 0.25 19.46
N THR A 328 -22.66 0.14 19.88
CA THR A 328 -22.11 0.97 20.97
C THR A 328 -21.55 2.30 20.50
N LYS A 329 -20.90 2.35 19.32
CA LYS A 329 -20.23 3.56 18.82
C LYS A 329 -20.66 3.95 17.41
N GLY A 330 -20.76 2.99 16.49
CA GLY A 330 -20.97 3.28 15.07
C GLY A 330 -22.32 3.94 14.75
N ALA A 331 -23.41 3.42 15.33
CA ALA A 331 -24.77 3.89 15.06
C ALA A 331 -24.97 5.35 15.52
N ALA A 332 -24.56 5.68 16.75
CA ALA A 332 -24.69 7.03 17.28
C ALA A 332 -23.89 8.06 16.46
N GLN A 333 -22.68 7.71 15.99
CA GLN A 333 -21.88 8.59 15.15
C GLN A 333 -22.53 8.84 13.78
N LEU A 334 -23.08 7.79 13.15
CA LEU A 334 -23.75 7.93 11.86
C LEU A 334 -25.09 8.66 11.99
N GLU A 335 -25.83 8.45 13.07
CA GLU A 335 -27.06 9.18 13.36
C GLU A 335 -26.80 10.67 13.54
N GLN A 336 -25.75 11.05 14.27
CA GLN A 336 -25.31 12.44 14.37
C GLN A 336 -24.99 13.05 12.99
N LYS A 337 -24.27 12.33 12.12
CA LYS A 337 -24.01 12.80 10.74
C LYS A 337 -25.29 13.00 9.93
N VAL A 338 -26.30 12.14 10.12
CA VAL A 338 -27.61 12.28 9.46
C VAL A 338 -28.35 13.51 9.99
N ASP A 339 -28.26 13.81 11.28
CA ASP A 339 -28.85 15.01 11.87
C ASP A 339 -28.15 16.30 11.39
N ASP A 340 -26.82 16.30 11.30
CA ASP A 340 -26.06 17.41 10.72
C ASP A 340 -26.46 17.64 9.25
N ALA A 341 -26.60 16.56 8.46
CA ALA A 341 -27.06 16.64 7.08
C ALA A 341 -28.51 17.18 6.99
N ARG A 342 -29.39 16.81 7.92
CA ARG A 342 -30.76 17.33 8.01
C ARG A 342 -30.77 18.82 8.32
N PHE A 343 -29.91 19.29 9.22
CA PHE A 343 -29.76 20.71 9.51
C PHE A 343 -29.28 21.48 8.27
N ASN A 344 -28.24 20.98 7.61
CA ASN A 344 -27.71 21.56 6.38
C ASN A 344 -28.73 21.61 5.24
N MET A 345 -29.57 20.57 5.11
CA MET A 345 -30.68 20.54 4.16
C MET A 345 -31.68 21.68 4.40
N MET A 346 -32.01 21.94 5.67
CA MET A 346 -32.95 22.99 6.04
C MET A 346 -32.40 24.38 5.67
N MET A 347 -31.11 24.61 5.93
CA MET A 347 -30.42 25.85 5.52
C MET A 347 -30.39 26.02 3.99
N LEU A 348 -30.18 24.94 3.23
CA LEU A 348 -30.10 24.99 1.78
C LEU A 348 -31.44 25.32 1.09
N PHE A 349 -32.59 25.05 1.71
CA PHE A 349 -33.89 25.39 1.13
C PHE A 349 -34.08 26.89 0.90
N ASP A 350 -33.41 27.74 1.69
CA ASP A 350 -33.49 29.19 1.55
C ASP A 350 -32.72 29.69 0.31
N TYR A 351 -31.80 28.90 -0.23
CA TYR A 351 -30.87 29.31 -1.29
C TYR A 351 -30.94 28.43 -2.54
N ALA A 352 -31.48 27.22 -2.47
CA ALA A 352 -31.46 26.25 -3.55
C ALA A 352 -32.77 25.49 -3.74
N ILE A 353 -33.12 25.26 -5.01
CA ILE A 353 -34.16 24.31 -5.39
C ILE A 353 -33.48 22.97 -5.61
N PHE A 354 -33.84 21.97 -4.81
CA PHE A 354 -33.37 20.61 -4.98
C PHE A 354 -34.02 19.96 -6.20
N ASP A 355 -33.21 19.25 -6.99
CA ASP A 355 -33.74 18.39 -8.03
C ASP A 355 -34.33 17.09 -7.44
N ASN A 356 -34.98 16.29 -8.28
CA ASN A 356 -35.61 15.05 -7.82
C ASN A 356 -34.58 14.02 -7.31
N GLU A 357 -33.35 14.02 -7.85
CA GLU A 357 -32.31 13.08 -7.43
C GLU A 357 -31.86 13.39 -6.00
N ASP A 358 -31.63 14.66 -5.70
CA ASP A 358 -31.22 15.13 -4.38
C ASP A 358 -32.34 14.93 -3.34
N LEU A 359 -33.61 15.16 -3.72
CA LEU A 359 -34.76 14.86 -2.86
C LEU A 359 -34.85 13.37 -2.51
N VAL A 360 -34.66 12.50 -3.51
CA VAL A 360 -34.63 11.04 -3.29
C VAL A 360 -33.46 10.66 -2.38
N LEU A 361 -32.27 11.20 -2.62
CA LEU A 361 -31.08 10.95 -1.79
C LEU A 361 -31.31 11.36 -0.33
N ASN A 362 -31.83 12.57 -0.09
CA ASN A 362 -32.16 13.06 1.24
C ASN A 362 -33.19 12.15 1.92
N SER A 363 -34.22 11.71 1.19
CA SER A 363 -35.23 10.78 1.72
C SER A 363 -34.62 9.44 2.13
N ILE A 364 -33.62 8.95 1.40
CA ILE A 364 -32.92 7.70 1.71
C ILE A 364 -32.06 7.90 2.95
N LEU A 365 -31.28 8.99 2.99
CA LEU A 365 -30.40 9.36 4.09
C LEU A 365 -31.16 9.43 5.43
N ILE A 366 -32.27 10.16 5.46
CA ILE A 366 -33.07 10.36 6.67
C ILE A 366 -33.70 9.04 7.17
N ARG A 367 -33.94 8.08 6.28
CA ARG A 367 -34.51 6.76 6.62
C ARG A 367 -33.46 5.72 6.99
N TRP A 368 -32.17 5.99 6.81
CA TRP A 368 -31.12 5.02 7.13
C TRP A 368 -31.04 4.64 8.61
N PRO A 369 -31.20 5.55 9.60
CA PRO A 369 -31.22 5.19 11.02
C PRO A 369 -32.29 4.15 11.37
N GLU A 370 -33.51 4.29 10.84
CA GLU A 370 -34.58 3.30 11.02
C GLU A 370 -34.25 1.97 10.30
N LYS A 371 -33.77 2.05 9.05
CA LYS A 371 -33.38 0.87 8.28
C LYS A 371 -32.26 0.07 8.94
N ILE A 372 -31.24 0.74 9.50
CA ILE A 372 -30.11 0.04 10.09
C ILE A 372 -30.52 -0.69 11.37
N GLN A 373 -31.45 -0.14 12.15
CA GLN A 373 -32.01 -0.82 13.31
C GLN A 373 -32.66 -2.15 12.91
N HIS A 374 -33.49 -2.14 11.86
CA HIS A 374 -34.10 -3.37 11.35
C HIS A 374 -33.06 -4.38 10.83
N VAL A 375 -31.98 -3.91 10.21
CA VAL A 375 -30.87 -4.77 9.78
C VAL A 375 -30.15 -5.41 10.95
N LEU A 376 -29.97 -4.67 12.06
CA LEU A 376 -29.36 -5.21 13.28
C LEU A 376 -30.26 -6.27 13.93
N GLU A 377 -31.58 -6.09 13.92
CA GLU A 377 -32.55 -7.11 14.37
C GLU A 377 -32.48 -8.37 13.50
N LEU A 378 -32.46 -8.23 12.17
CA LEU A 378 -32.29 -9.37 11.26
C LEU A 378 -30.96 -10.09 11.48
N ASN A 379 -29.89 -9.36 11.80
CA ASN A 379 -28.61 -9.95 12.14
C ASN A 379 -28.66 -10.77 13.44
N GLU A 380 -29.43 -10.35 14.44
CA GLU A 380 -29.64 -11.14 15.67
C GLU A 380 -30.27 -12.50 15.34
N ASP A 381 -31.29 -12.53 14.47
CA ASP A 381 -31.91 -13.77 14.01
C ASP A 381 -30.94 -14.67 13.21
N ILE A 382 -30.12 -14.06 12.34
CA ILE A 382 -29.07 -14.77 11.57
C ILE A 382 -28.05 -15.38 12.54
N LEU A 383 -27.54 -14.61 13.51
CA LEU A 383 -26.56 -15.08 14.49
C LEU A 383 -27.14 -16.17 15.37
N PHE A 384 -28.40 -16.03 15.82
CA PHE A 384 -29.09 -17.05 16.60
C PHE A 384 -29.20 -18.37 15.82
N THR A 385 -29.67 -18.31 14.58
CA THR A 385 -29.84 -19.49 13.71
C THR A 385 -28.49 -20.14 13.38
N SER A 386 -27.47 -19.35 13.05
CA SER A 386 -26.12 -19.85 12.77
C SER A 386 -25.48 -20.48 14.00
N LYS A 387 -25.64 -19.88 15.19
CA LYS A 387 -25.16 -20.48 16.46
C LYS A 387 -25.85 -21.81 16.74
N GLN A 388 -27.19 -21.88 16.60
CA GLN A 388 -27.93 -23.12 16.83
C GLN A 388 -27.46 -24.23 15.87
N LYS A 389 -27.33 -23.93 14.59
CA LYS A 389 -26.81 -24.88 13.59
C LYS A 389 -25.37 -25.30 13.90
N GLY A 390 -24.50 -24.37 14.31
CA GLY A 390 -23.13 -24.66 14.74
C GLY A 390 -23.09 -25.65 15.91
N VAL A 391 -23.96 -25.48 16.91
CA VAL A 391 -24.09 -26.40 18.05
C VAL A 391 -24.58 -27.79 17.61
N GLU A 392 -25.57 -27.87 16.71
CA GLU A 392 -26.05 -29.15 16.15
C GLU A 392 -24.97 -29.90 15.37
N GLU A 393 -24.18 -29.16 14.57
CA GLU A 393 -23.03 -29.71 13.84
C GLU A 393 -21.94 -30.20 14.81
N MET A 394 -21.65 -29.47 15.90
CA MET A 394 -20.72 -29.93 16.94
C MET A 394 -21.21 -31.21 17.61
N PHE A 395 -22.49 -31.31 17.94
CA PHE A 395 -23.06 -32.53 18.52
C PHE A 395 -22.91 -33.73 17.57
N SER A 396 -23.13 -33.50 16.27
CA SER A 396 -22.94 -34.52 15.23
C SER A 396 -21.48 -34.96 15.10
N LYS A 397 -20.52 -34.01 15.10
CA LYS A 397 -19.08 -34.29 15.10
C LYS A 397 -18.67 -35.09 16.34
N ARG A 398 -19.17 -34.70 17.52
CA ARG A 398 -18.93 -35.38 18.81
C ARG A 398 -19.43 -36.83 18.79
N GLN A 399 -20.64 -37.06 18.27
CA GLN A 399 -21.18 -38.42 18.12
C GLN A 399 -20.35 -39.27 17.13
N ALA A 400 -19.85 -38.66 16.06
CA ALA A 400 -18.96 -39.33 15.11
C ALA A 400 -17.61 -39.72 15.75
N ILE A 401 -17.02 -38.83 16.57
CA ILE A 401 -15.80 -39.13 17.33
C ILE A 401 -16.05 -40.25 18.34
N SER A 402 -17.13 -40.20 19.11
CA SER A 402 -17.50 -41.26 20.06
C SER A 402 -17.65 -42.62 19.36
N THR A 403 -18.26 -42.64 18.17
CA THR A 403 -18.39 -43.86 17.35
C THR A 403 -17.03 -44.36 16.86
N LYS A 404 -16.11 -43.46 16.46
CA LYS A 404 -14.74 -43.82 16.08
C LYS A 404 -13.94 -44.37 17.26
N LEU A 405 -14.02 -43.73 18.42
CA LEU A 405 -13.36 -44.17 19.67
C LEU A 405 -13.81 -45.58 20.05
N ARG A 406 -15.11 -45.88 20.01
CA ARG A 406 -15.63 -47.22 20.29
C ARG A 406 -15.09 -48.29 19.34
N LYS A 407 -14.91 -47.96 18.06
CA LYS A 407 -14.29 -48.86 17.07
C LYS A 407 -12.80 -49.07 17.35
N LEU A 408 -12.08 -48.01 17.73
CA LEU A 408 -10.68 -48.09 18.12
C LEU A 408 -10.49 -48.91 19.39
N GLU A 409 -11.37 -48.76 20.38
CA GLU A 409 -11.35 -49.53 21.62
C GLU A 409 -11.47 -51.03 21.34
N ILE A 410 -12.44 -51.43 20.51
CA ILE A 410 -12.57 -52.83 20.07
C ILE A 410 -11.29 -53.30 19.37
N ARG A 411 -10.72 -52.48 18.48
CA ARG A 411 -9.50 -52.83 17.76
C ARG A 411 -8.28 -52.95 18.69
N VAL A 412 -8.17 -52.12 19.72
CA VAL A 412 -7.12 -52.21 20.75
C VAL A 412 -7.28 -53.49 21.56
N ASP A 413 -8.52 -53.86 21.88
CA ASP A 413 -8.83 -55.09 22.61
C ASP A 413 -8.53 -56.34 21.76
N ASP A 414 -8.74 -56.31 20.44
CA ASP A 414 -8.41 -57.43 19.54
C ASP A 414 -6.92 -57.79 19.53
N ILE A 415 -6.02 -56.82 19.74
CA ILE A 415 -4.56 -57.03 19.77
C ILE A 415 -4.14 -58.00 20.89
N GLN A 416 -4.94 -58.13 21.95
CA GLN A 416 -4.65 -59.04 23.05
C GLN A 416 -4.63 -60.52 22.63
N TYR A 417 -5.24 -60.84 21.48
CA TYR A 417 -5.33 -62.18 20.92
C TYR A 417 -4.18 -62.55 19.99
N TYR A 418 -3.22 -61.64 19.76
CA TYR A 418 -2.08 -61.90 18.89
C TYR A 418 -1.07 -62.84 19.60
N SER A 419 -0.90 -64.04 19.05
CA SER A 419 -0.08 -65.12 19.62
C SER A 419 1.00 -65.66 18.69
N GLU A 420 0.93 -65.43 17.38
CA GLU A 420 1.81 -66.11 16.42
C GLU A 420 3.14 -65.36 16.25
N LEU A 421 4.25 -66.01 16.60
CA LEU A 421 5.58 -65.39 16.53
C LEU A 421 6.03 -65.09 15.09
N ASP A 422 5.58 -65.87 14.11
CA ASP A 422 5.92 -65.68 12.70
C ASP A 422 5.29 -64.41 12.11
N GLN A 423 4.23 -63.89 12.75
CA GLN A 423 3.49 -62.70 12.31
C GLN A 423 3.89 -61.41 13.02
N THR A 424 5.00 -61.41 13.78
CA THR A 424 5.42 -60.25 14.61
C THR A 424 5.54 -58.95 13.80
N ILE A 425 6.03 -58.99 12.55
CA ILE A 425 6.12 -57.82 11.65
C ILE A 425 4.72 -57.28 11.29
N GLU A 426 3.77 -58.17 11.00
CA GLU A 426 2.39 -57.80 10.68
C GLU A 426 1.70 -57.17 11.90
N TYR A 427 1.96 -57.72 13.09
CA TYR A 427 1.45 -57.17 14.35
C TYR A 427 2.00 -55.77 14.64
N ILE A 428 3.30 -55.54 14.48
CA ILE A 428 3.90 -54.19 14.61
C ILE A 428 3.23 -53.22 13.64
N THR A 429 3.05 -53.63 12.38
CA THR A 429 2.44 -52.80 11.34
C THR A 429 1.00 -52.43 11.70
N ASP A 430 0.19 -53.38 12.20
CA ASP A 430 -1.18 -53.10 12.62
C ASP A 430 -1.23 -52.18 13.84
N VAL A 431 -0.42 -52.45 14.86
CA VAL A 431 -0.34 -51.62 16.08
C VAL A 431 0.06 -50.18 15.74
N LEU A 432 0.97 -49.96 14.80
CA LEU A 432 1.35 -48.63 14.32
C LEU A 432 0.19 -47.92 13.61
N LYS A 433 -0.58 -48.63 12.77
CA LYS A 433 -1.79 -48.07 12.14
C LYS A 433 -2.83 -47.66 13.17
N VAL A 434 -3.09 -48.50 14.17
CA VAL A 434 -4.05 -48.16 15.23
C VAL A 434 -3.54 -46.98 16.06
N ARG A 435 -2.23 -46.89 16.32
CA ARG A 435 -1.61 -45.73 17.00
C ARG A 435 -1.78 -44.44 16.21
N GLU A 436 -1.58 -44.48 14.89
CA GLU A 436 -1.78 -43.32 14.01
C GLU A 436 -3.25 -42.86 14.03
N LEU A 437 -4.19 -43.79 13.88
CA LEU A 437 -5.63 -43.49 13.97
C LEU A 437 -6.04 -42.91 15.34
N LEU A 438 -5.44 -43.40 16.43
CA LEU A 438 -5.65 -42.88 17.78
C LEU A 438 -5.16 -41.43 17.89
N HIS A 439 -3.94 -41.15 17.42
CA HIS A 439 -3.35 -39.81 17.44
C HIS A 439 -4.12 -38.82 16.55
N ASP A 440 -4.61 -39.25 15.39
CA ASP A 440 -5.49 -38.41 14.55
C ASP A 440 -6.83 -38.13 15.22
N THR A 441 -7.35 -39.08 16.00
CA THR A 441 -8.56 -38.88 16.78
C THR A 441 -8.33 -37.89 17.93
N GLU A 442 -7.17 -37.95 18.61
CA GLU A 442 -6.75 -36.95 19.61
C GLU A 442 -6.69 -35.54 19.02
N ARG A 443 -6.02 -35.35 17.87
CA ARG A 443 -5.98 -34.05 17.17
C ARG A 443 -7.37 -33.51 16.82
N ASN A 444 -8.27 -34.40 16.36
CA ASN A 444 -9.64 -34.02 16.02
C ASN A 444 -10.42 -33.57 17.25
N ILE A 445 -10.17 -34.19 18.42
CA ILE A 445 -10.78 -33.79 19.69
C ILE A 445 -10.24 -32.43 20.13
N ASP A 446 -8.94 -32.19 20.04
CA ASP A 446 -8.34 -30.89 20.38
C ASP A 446 -8.89 -29.75 19.50
N SER A 447 -9.07 -30.01 18.21
CA SER A 447 -9.70 -29.05 17.29
C SER A 447 -11.15 -28.77 17.68
N LEU A 448 -11.92 -29.81 18.01
CA LEU A 448 -13.32 -29.68 18.40
C LEU A 448 -13.46 -28.96 19.75
N ASN A 449 -12.60 -29.23 20.73
CA ASN A 449 -12.58 -28.53 22.01
C ASN A 449 -12.26 -27.03 21.85
N LYS A 450 -11.37 -26.66 20.91
CA LYS A 450 -11.13 -25.24 20.57
C LYS A 450 -12.37 -24.59 19.94
N GLU A 451 -13.08 -25.30 19.07
CA GLU A 451 -14.34 -24.82 18.48
C GLU A 451 -15.43 -24.68 19.57
N GLU A 452 -15.54 -25.63 20.50
CA GLU A 452 -16.53 -25.63 21.60
C GLU A 452 -16.30 -24.51 22.62
N ALA A 453 -15.03 -24.13 22.86
CA ALA A 453 -14.69 -23.02 23.74
C ALA A 453 -15.26 -21.67 23.25
N VAL A 454 -15.36 -21.46 21.93
CA VAL A 454 -15.94 -20.24 21.35
C VAL A 454 -17.45 -20.13 21.60
N TYR A 455 -18.13 -21.27 21.72
CA TYR A 455 -19.55 -21.34 22.07
C TYR A 455 -19.81 -21.39 23.57
N GLU A 456 -18.77 -21.26 24.41
CA GLU A 456 -18.84 -21.39 25.87
C GLU A 456 -19.45 -22.73 26.33
N LEU A 457 -19.28 -23.78 25.53
CA LEU A 457 -19.76 -25.11 25.87
C LEU A 457 -18.78 -25.83 26.82
N GLU A 458 -19.31 -26.73 27.66
CA GLU A 458 -18.48 -27.57 28.52
C GLU A 458 -17.57 -28.49 27.68
N LEU A 459 -16.26 -28.34 27.89
CA LEU A 459 -15.22 -29.14 27.23
C LEU A 459 -15.39 -30.62 27.58
N ILE A 460 -15.39 -31.47 26.56
CA ILE A 460 -15.45 -32.92 26.77
C ILE A 460 -14.05 -33.52 26.83
N THR A 461 -13.81 -34.22 27.93
CA THR A 461 -12.65 -35.09 28.11
C THR A 461 -13.03 -36.54 27.80
N PHE A 462 -12.14 -37.28 27.14
CA PHE A 462 -12.30 -38.71 26.87
C PHE A 462 -11.21 -39.50 27.61
N PRO A 463 -11.41 -39.88 28.89
CA PRO A 463 -10.41 -40.60 29.70
C PRO A 463 -9.98 -41.95 29.10
N GLU A 464 -10.85 -42.54 28.29
CA GLU A 464 -10.63 -43.81 27.58
C GLU A 464 -9.45 -43.75 26.60
N LEU A 465 -9.11 -42.57 26.07
CA LEU A 465 -7.96 -42.36 25.16
C LEU A 465 -6.63 -42.66 25.83
N ASP A 466 -6.45 -42.20 27.06
CA ASP A 466 -5.21 -42.40 27.81
C ASP A 466 -4.95 -43.88 28.04
N ILE A 467 -6.01 -44.62 28.36
CA ILE A 467 -5.99 -46.07 28.56
C ILE A 467 -5.66 -46.79 27.25
N MET A 468 -6.30 -46.42 26.14
CA MET A 468 -6.02 -47.00 24.82
C MET A 468 -4.57 -46.75 24.37
N ARG A 469 -4.06 -45.53 24.60
CA ARG A 469 -2.69 -45.12 24.27
C ARG A 469 -1.64 -45.90 25.07
N GLU A 470 -1.85 -46.07 26.37
CA GLU A 470 -0.98 -46.87 27.21
C GLU A 470 -0.98 -48.35 26.77
N ASN A 471 -2.15 -48.89 26.44
CA ASN A 471 -2.30 -50.27 25.96
C ASN A 471 -1.56 -50.50 24.63
N ILE A 472 -1.79 -49.66 23.62
CA ILE A 472 -1.09 -49.75 22.32
C ILE A 472 0.42 -49.62 22.47
N THR A 473 0.88 -48.71 23.33
CA THR A 473 2.31 -48.54 23.59
C THR A 473 2.92 -49.80 24.20
N THR A 474 2.18 -50.46 25.09
CA THR A 474 2.60 -51.71 25.73
C THR A 474 2.66 -52.86 24.72
N TYR A 475 1.66 -53.02 23.84
CA TYR A 475 1.67 -54.04 22.78
C TYR A 475 2.77 -53.79 21.75
N HIS A 476 2.94 -52.54 21.30
CA HIS A 476 3.99 -52.16 20.35
C HIS A 476 5.38 -52.56 20.87
N ARG A 477 5.67 -52.23 22.14
CA ARG A 477 6.95 -52.57 22.75
C ARG A 477 7.17 -54.08 22.87
N LEU A 478 6.13 -54.86 23.16
CA LEU A 478 6.25 -56.33 23.20
C LEU A 478 6.68 -56.87 21.83
N PHE A 479 5.95 -56.53 20.77
CA PHE A 479 6.24 -57.06 19.44
C PHE A 479 7.57 -56.56 18.89
N GLU A 480 7.93 -55.30 19.15
CA GLU A 480 9.24 -54.76 18.78
C GLU A 480 10.39 -55.52 19.46
N LEU A 481 10.26 -55.83 20.75
CA LEU A 481 11.26 -56.62 21.48
C LEU A 481 11.37 -58.05 20.96
N ALA A 482 10.23 -58.70 20.67
CA ALA A 482 10.23 -60.04 20.08
C ALA A 482 10.87 -60.06 18.68
N GLN A 483 10.59 -59.05 17.85
CA GLN A 483 11.21 -58.91 16.53
C GLN A 483 12.72 -58.69 16.63
N LYS A 484 13.16 -57.83 17.56
CA LYS A 484 14.58 -57.60 17.82
C LYS A 484 15.27 -58.90 18.23
N TRP A 485 14.68 -59.64 19.16
CA TRP A 485 15.17 -60.96 19.56
C TRP A 485 15.30 -61.91 18.34
N GLN A 486 14.26 -62.07 17.53
CA GLN A 486 14.28 -62.95 16.35
C GLN A 486 15.37 -62.55 15.35
N ASN A 487 15.57 -61.24 15.13
CA ASN A 487 16.61 -60.73 14.23
C ASN A 487 18.01 -60.98 14.79
N THR A 488 18.21 -60.72 16.08
CA THR A 488 19.48 -60.96 16.78
C THR A 488 19.82 -62.45 16.80
N GLU A 489 18.87 -63.31 17.17
CA GLU A 489 19.03 -64.77 17.15
C GLU A 489 19.43 -65.26 15.74
N LYS A 490 18.73 -64.78 14.71
CA LYS A 490 19.05 -65.13 13.31
C LYS A 490 20.45 -64.64 12.92
N SER A 491 20.81 -63.42 13.31
CA SER A 491 22.14 -62.85 13.06
C SER A 491 23.24 -63.69 13.72
N TRP A 492 23.06 -64.10 14.97
CA TRP A 492 24.01 -64.97 15.67
C TRP A 492 24.07 -66.37 15.06
N MET A 493 22.95 -66.93 14.61
CA MET A 493 22.91 -68.27 14.02
C MET A 493 23.54 -68.34 12.64
N ASP A 494 23.38 -67.29 11.84
CA ASP A 494 23.72 -67.28 10.41
C ASP A 494 24.85 -66.32 10.03
N GLY A 495 25.39 -65.55 10.98
CA GLY A 495 26.54 -64.66 10.85
C GLY A 495 27.90 -65.37 10.85
N VAL A 496 28.98 -64.58 10.86
CA VAL A 496 30.37 -65.09 10.83
C VAL A 496 30.71 -65.71 12.18
N PHE A 497 30.97 -67.02 12.21
CA PHE A 497 31.17 -67.77 13.45
C PHE A 497 32.33 -67.25 14.31
N THR A 498 33.46 -66.89 13.69
CA THR A 498 34.67 -66.43 14.41
C THR A 498 34.54 -65.03 15.03
N GLU A 499 33.51 -64.27 14.66
CA GLU A 499 33.24 -62.93 15.20
C GLU A 499 32.26 -62.96 16.39
N LEU A 500 31.69 -64.13 16.71
CA LEU A 500 30.76 -64.27 17.83
C LEU A 500 31.51 -64.17 19.16
N ASP A 501 30.96 -63.38 20.08
CA ASP A 501 31.48 -63.26 21.45
C ASP A 501 30.45 -63.78 22.45
N GLY A 502 30.75 -64.92 23.07
CA GLY A 502 29.85 -65.56 24.03
C GLY A 502 29.54 -64.68 25.26
N GLN A 503 30.47 -63.83 25.69
CA GLN A 503 30.24 -62.93 26.84
C GLN A 503 29.25 -61.81 26.49
N SER A 504 29.48 -61.10 25.39
CA SER A 504 28.56 -60.04 24.94
C SER A 504 27.19 -60.60 24.58
N MET A 505 27.12 -61.76 23.93
CA MET A 505 25.87 -62.45 23.63
C MET A 505 25.09 -62.78 24.91
N GLU A 506 25.75 -63.30 25.95
CA GLU A 506 25.07 -63.61 27.23
C GLU A 506 24.46 -62.36 27.90
N VAL A 507 25.20 -61.25 27.88
CA VAL A 507 24.69 -59.96 28.42
C VAL A 507 23.45 -59.51 27.64
N GLU A 508 23.51 -59.50 26.30
CA GLU A 508 22.38 -59.08 25.45
C GLU A 508 21.17 -60.02 25.61
N MET A 509 21.40 -61.33 25.75
CA MET A 509 20.35 -62.30 26.03
C MET A 509 19.67 -62.08 27.39
N ASP A 510 20.44 -61.82 28.44
CA ASP A 510 19.90 -61.54 29.77
C ASP A 510 19.11 -60.22 29.78
N GLU A 511 19.49 -59.25 28.96
CA GLU A 511 18.72 -58.02 28.72
C GLU A 511 17.38 -58.32 28.03
N PHE A 512 17.38 -59.04 26.90
CA PHE A 512 16.15 -59.45 26.22
C PHE A 512 15.22 -60.25 27.15
N TYR A 513 15.79 -61.20 27.90
CA TYR A 513 15.04 -62.00 28.87
C TYR A 513 14.39 -61.11 29.93
N ARG A 514 15.15 -60.15 30.49
CA ARG A 514 14.65 -59.21 31.50
C ARG A 514 13.55 -58.31 30.94
N GLU A 515 13.70 -57.80 29.72
CA GLU A 515 12.70 -56.93 29.10
C GLU A 515 11.39 -57.68 28.80
N ILE A 516 11.46 -58.85 28.16
CA ILE A 516 10.29 -59.68 27.88
C ILE A 516 9.63 -60.17 29.19
N TYR A 517 10.41 -60.51 30.21
CA TYR A 517 9.88 -60.91 31.52
C TYR A 517 9.13 -59.76 32.22
N LYS A 518 9.65 -58.52 32.12
CA LYS A 518 8.93 -57.33 32.61
C LYS A 518 7.59 -57.16 31.88
N MET A 519 7.57 -57.36 30.55
CA MET A 519 6.33 -57.30 29.77
C MET A 519 5.33 -58.37 30.20
N LEU A 520 5.77 -59.62 30.37
CA LEU A 520 4.94 -60.72 30.90
C LEU A 520 4.32 -60.34 32.25
N LYS A 521 5.09 -59.74 33.17
CA LYS A 521 4.57 -59.30 34.47
C LYS A 521 3.52 -58.20 34.35
N LYS A 522 3.68 -57.27 33.41
CA LYS A 522 2.67 -56.24 33.13
C LYS A 522 1.36 -56.86 32.64
N PHE A 523 1.41 -57.78 31.68
CA PHE A 523 0.21 -58.46 31.16
C PHE A 523 -0.47 -59.33 32.24
N GLN A 524 0.31 -60.07 33.04
CA GLN A 524 -0.22 -60.84 34.18
C GLN A 524 -0.90 -59.96 35.23
N LYS A 525 -0.33 -58.78 35.51
CA LYS A 525 -0.93 -57.82 36.45
C LYS A 525 -2.25 -57.29 35.89
N LYS A 526 -2.26 -56.83 34.63
CA LYS A 526 -3.45 -56.33 33.94
C LYS A 526 -4.57 -57.38 33.89
N GLN A 527 -4.24 -58.64 33.58
CA GLN A 527 -5.19 -59.75 33.62
C GLN A 527 -5.80 -59.97 35.01
N ARG A 528 -5.00 -59.89 36.07
CA ARG A 528 -5.49 -60.05 37.45
C ARG A 528 -6.43 -58.93 37.85
N GLU A 529 -6.11 -57.70 37.45
CA GLU A 529 -6.95 -56.53 37.70
C GLU A 529 -8.30 -56.67 36.97
N LEU A 530 -8.30 -57.06 35.68
CA LEU A 530 -9.53 -57.33 34.92
C LEU A 530 -10.38 -58.45 35.53
N LYS A 531 -9.76 -59.54 36.01
CA LYS A 531 -10.46 -60.64 36.70
C LYS A 531 -11.09 -60.19 38.02
N GLN A 532 -10.34 -59.44 38.85
CA GLN A 532 -10.86 -58.90 40.11
C GLN A 532 -12.01 -57.91 39.89
N GLU A 533 -12.00 -57.15 38.80
CA GLU A 533 -13.05 -56.20 38.46
C GLU A 533 -14.30 -56.89 37.90
N ALA A 534 -14.14 -57.95 37.10
CA ALA A 534 -15.22 -58.81 36.64
C ALA A 534 -15.90 -59.57 37.80
N GLU A 535 -15.12 -60.07 38.76
CA GLU A 535 -15.62 -60.73 39.98
C GLU A 535 -16.41 -59.76 40.89
N LYS A 536 -16.01 -58.48 40.95
CA LYS A 536 -16.75 -57.45 41.69
C LYS A 536 -18.09 -57.10 41.04
N LYS A 537 -18.19 -57.13 39.70
CA LYS A 537 -19.41 -56.83 38.94
C LYS A 537 -20.39 -58.01 38.89
N ASN A 538 -19.91 -59.26 38.92
CA ASN A 538 -20.74 -60.47 38.89
C ASN A 538 -20.75 -61.20 40.25
N LYS A 539 -21.62 -60.78 41.18
CA LYS A 539 -21.80 -61.44 42.49
C LYS A 539 -22.44 -62.83 42.45
N LYS A 540 -22.66 -63.43 41.27
CA LYS A 540 -23.22 -64.79 41.11
C LYS A 540 -22.66 -65.49 39.88
N ALA A 541 -21.43 -66.00 39.96
CA ALA A 541 -20.95 -67.01 39.03
C ALA A 541 -20.11 -68.05 39.78
N HIS A 542 -20.41 -69.32 39.54
CA HIS A 542 -19.62 -70.46 40.02
C HIS A 542 -18.19 -70.43 39.49
N PRO A 543 -17.22 -71.02 40.20
CA PRO A 543 -15.84 -71.09 39.75
C PRO A 543 -15.75 -71.99 38.51
N GLN A 544 -15.49 -71.39 37.35
CA GLN A 544 -15.11 -72.10 36.13
C GLN A 544 -13.57 -72.27 36.03
N PRO A 545 -13.10 -73.25 35.24
CA PRO A 545 -11.89 -74.02 35.54
C PRO A 545 -10.56 -73.32 35.23
N LYS A 546 -9.50 -73.99 35.69
CA LYS A 546 -8.08 -73.61 35.74
C LYS A 546 -7.54 -72.93 34.47
N GLN A 547 -6.83 -71.81 34.71
CA GLN A 547 -5.62 -71.34 34.02
C GLN A 547 -5.56 -71.58 32.50
N GLN A 548 -6.23 -70.73 31.73
CA GLN A 548 -5.83 -70.51 30.33
C GLN A 548 -5.06 -69.18 30.30
N GLU A 549 -3.77 -69.24 29.98
CA GLU A 549 -2.91 -68.06 29.79
C GLU A 549 -3.45 -67.23 28.63
N SER A 550 -3.40 -65.89 28.72
CA SER A 550 -3.76 -65.09 27.53
C SER A 550 -2.83 -65.40 26.37
N PRO A 551 -3.31 -65.23 25.12
CA PRO A 551 -2.48 -65.30 23.92
C PRO A 551 -1.19 -64.46 24.02
N THR A 552 -1.26 -63.26 24.61
CA THR A 552 -0.11 -62.37 24.83
C THR A 552 0.83 -62.81 25.98
N GLU A 553 0.31 -63.49 27.02
CA GLU A 553 1.15 -64.15 28.03
C GLU A 553 1.87 -65.36 27.44
N LEU A 554 1.17 -66.15 26.61
CA LEU A 554 1.73 -67.28 25.89
C LEU A 554 2.80 -66.82 24.88
N PHE A 555 2.56 -65.71 24.18
CA PHE A 555 3.55 -65.08 23.31
C PHE A 555 4.83 -64.74 24.07
N CYS A 556 4.71 -64.04 25.20
CA CYS A 556 5.85 -63.70 26.05
C CYS A 556 6.57 -64.95 26.58
N SER A 557 5.83 -65.96 27.05
CA SER A 557 6.42 -67.19 27.59
C SER A 557 7.15 -68.00 26.52
N THR A 558 6.65 -67.99 25.29
CA THR A 558 7.29 -68.63 24.14
C THR A 558 8.60 -67.94 23.76
N VAL A 559 8.64 -66.60 23.70
CA VAL A 559 9.90 -65.85 23.47
C VAL A 559 10.90 -66.11 24.60
N LEU A 560 10.47 -66.12 25.86
CA LEU A 560 11.35 -66.44 26.99
C LEU A 560 11.90 -67.88 26.91
N ALA A 561 11.10 -68.83 26.41
CA ALA A 561 11.54 -70.19 26.18
C ALA A 561 12.59 -70.26 25.05
N GLN A 562 12.40 -69.53 23.95
CA GLN A 562 13.40 -69.42 22.87
C GLN A 562 14.73 -68.85 23.39
N ILE A 563 14.69 -67.76 24.16
CA ILE A 563 15.89 -67.17 24.76
C ILE A 563 16.59 -68.19 25.69
N LYS A 564 15.84 -68.91 26.51
CA LYS A 564 16.42 -69.94 27.40
C LYS A 564 17.08 -71.08 26.62
N LEU A 565 16.42 -71.59 25.58
CA LEU A 565 16.96 -72.66 24.74
C LEU A 565 18.24 -72.20 24.04
N PHE A 566 18.25 -70.97 23.51
CA PHE A 566 19.44 -70.41 22.89
C PHE A 566 20.59 -70.24 23.89
N LYS A 567 20.30 -69.99 25.18
CA LYS A 567 21.32 -69.78 26.23
C LYS A 567 22.17 -71.04 26.43
N GLU A 568 21.62 -72.21 26.17
CA GLU A 568 22.36 -73.49 26.22
C GLU A 568 23.51 -73.57 25.20
N HIS A 569 23.50 -72.74 24.16
CA HIS A 569 24.55 -72.67 23.16
C HIS A 569 25.71 -71.73 23.53
N ILE A 570 25.55 -70.86 24.52
CA ILE A 570 26.55 -69.86 24.92
C ILE A 570 27.88 -70.49 25.38
N PRO A 571 27.92 -71.56 26.21
CA PRO A 571 29.18 -72.17 26.60
C PRO A 571 29.99 -72.70 25.41
N LEU A 572 29.31 -73.22 24.39
CA LEU A 572 29.93 -73.68 23.15
C LEU A 572 30.55 -72.51 22.37
N VAL A 573 29.80 -71.42 22.20
CA VAL A 573 30.30 -70.21 21.52
C VAL A 573 31.49 -69.61 22.26
N THR A 574 31.38 -69.45 23.59
CA THR A 574 32.45 -68.93 24.45
C THR A 574 33.73 -69.76 24.34
N THR A 575 33.58 -71.08 24.22
CA THR A 575 34.71 -71.99 24.12
C THR A 575 35.37 -71.93 22.75
N LEU A 576 34.60 -71.96 21.66
CA LEU A 576 35.11 -72.10 20.29
C LEU A 576 35.42 -70.77 19.58
N CYS A 577 34.73 -69.70 19.95
CA CYS A 577 34.94 -68.35 19.39
C CYS A 577 35.87 -67.51 20.26
N ASN A 578 36.66 -68.16 21.12
CA ASN A 578 37.65 -67.49 21.93
C ASN A 578 38.76 -66.90 21.04
N PRO A 579 39.02 -65.58 21.10
CA PRO A 579 39.99 -64.90 20.25
C PRO A 579 41.43 -65.38 20.46
N GLY A 580 41.72 -66.10 21.55
CA GLY A 580 43.02 -66.72 21.80
C GLY A 580 43.27 -68.03 21.06
N ILE A 581 42.24 -68.61 20.42
CA ILE A 581 42.40 -69.84 19.65
C ILE A 581 43.24 -69.57 18.39
N ARG A 582 44.13 -70.52 18.08
CA ARG A 582 45.10 -70.47 16.98
C ARG A 582 45.08 -71.82 16.28
N GLY A 583 45.74 -71.94 15.12
CA GLY A 583 45.77 -73.20 14.35
C GLY A 583 46.18 -74.44 15.17
N ARG A 584 47.08 -74.28 16.17
CA ARG A 584 47.47 -75.35 17.10
C ARG A 584 46.30 -75.87 17.96
N HIS A 585 45.48 -74.96 18.47
CA HIS A 585 44.32 -75.26 19.31
C HIS A 585 43.23 -75.96 18.49
N TRP A 586 42.98 -75.49 17.26
CA TRP A 586 42.06 -76.16 16.34
C TRP A 586 42.49 -77.59 16.03
N LYS A 587 43.78 -77.84 15.78
CA LYS A 587 44.29 -79.20 15.59
C LYS A 587 44.03 -80.10 16.80
N GLN A 588 44.29 -79.61 18.02
CA GLN A 588 44.00 -80.37 19.26
C GLN A 588 42.51 -80.67 19.43
N MET A 589 41.64 -79.70 19.14
CA MET A 589 40.18 -79.90 19.18
C MET A 589 39.73 -80.91 18.12
N SER A 590 40.26 -80.81 16.90
CA SER A 590 39.99 -81.74 15.79
C SER A 590 40.47 -83.17 16.08
N GLU A 591 41.61 -83.34 16.74
CA GLU A 591 42.12 -84.65 17.17
C GLU A 591 41.23 -85.31 18.25
N ILE A 592 40.72 -84.51 19.20
CA ILE A 592 39.80 -84.99 20.24
C ILE A 592 38.45 -85.41 19.65
N PHE A 593 37.97 -84.70 18.63
CA PHE A 593 36.67 -84.96 18.00
C PHE A 593 36.72 -86.02 16.89
N GLY A 594 37.85 -86.11 16.17
CA GLY A 594 38.05 -87.04 15.06
C GLY A 594 37.74 -86.47 13.66
N SER A 595 37.43 -85.18 13.53
CA SER A 595 37.27 -84.49 12.25
C SER A 595 37.77 -83.05 12.33
N ASP A 596 38.04 -82.41 11.19
CA ASP A 596 38.51 -81.02 11.17
C ASP A 596 37.41 -80.05 11.63
N LEU A 597 37.70 -79.31 12.70
CA LEU A 597 36.84 -78.29 13.31
C LEU A 597 37.29 -76.86 12.99
N THR A 598 38.34 -76.69 12.18
CA THR A 598 38.86 -75.36 11.84
C THR A 598 37.77 -74.55 11.11
N PRO A 599 37.34 -73.39 11.66
CA PRO A 599 36.29 -72.61 11.04
C PRO A 599 36.79 -71.93 9.76
N ASP A 600 35.95 -71.91 8.74
CA ASP A 600 36.12 -71.13 7.51
C ASP A 600 35.19 -69.89 7.53
N PRO A 601 35.38 -68.90 6.63
CA PRO A 601 34.50 -67.72 6.55
C PRO A 601 33.02 -68.03 6.25
N ARG A 602 32.68 -69.27 5.87
CA ARG A 602 31.31 -69.74 5.63
C ARG A 602 30.74 -70.50 6.82
N THR A 603 31.53 -70.69 7.86
CA THR A 603 31.16 -71.39 9.08
C THR A 603 30.20 -70.51 9.86
N LYS A 604 29.05 -71.11 10.19
CA LYS A 604 27.94 -70.48 10.89
C LYS A 604 27.68 -71.27 12.17
N LEU A 605 27.20 -70.62 13.21
CA LEU A 605 26.86 -71.29 14.47
C LEU A 605 25.87 -72.44 14.25
N ARG A 606 24.88 -72.26 13.35
CA ARG A 606 23.93 -73.32 12.97
C ARG A 606 24.59 -74.59 12.44
N ASN A 607 25.71 -74.45 11.72
CA ASN A 607 26.45 -75.60 11.17
C ASN A 607 27.26 -76.30 12.26
N VAL A 608 27.85 -75.53 13.19
CA VAL A 608 28.63 -76.05 14.33
C VAL A 608 27.72 -76.79 15.32
N LEU A 609 26.53 -76.27 15.62
CA LEU A 609 25.56 -76.92 16.50
C LEU A 609 25.11 -78.30 15.98
N LYS A 610 25.00 -78.48 14.65
CA LYS A 610 24.66 -79.78 14.04
C LYS A 610 25.72 -80.86 14.26
N GLN A 611 26.97 -80.48 14.54
CA GLN A 611 28.06 -81.43 14.80
C GLN A 611 27.99 -82.03 16.21
N ASN A 612 27.09 -81.53 17.08
CA ASN A 612 26.84 -82.04 18.43
C ASN A 612 28.12 -82.18 19.29
N LEU A 613 28.85 -81.07 19.44
CA LEU A 613 30.12 -81.01 20.15
C LEU A 613 29.99 -81.10 21.69
N GLY A 614 28.77 -81.22 22.22
CA GLY A 614 28.47 -81.23 23.66
C GLY A 614 29.29 -82.24 24.47
N PRO A 615 29.43 -83.52 24.06
CA PRO A 615 30.22 -84.52 24.81
C PRO A 615 31.71 -84.18 24.91
N CYS A 616 32.24 -83.39 23.98
CA CYS A 616 33.65 -83.00 23.93
C CYS A 616 33.91 -81.61 24.56
N LEU A 617 32.85 -80.86 24.88
CA LEU A 617 32.94 -79.45 25.30
C LEU A 617 33.83 -79.25 26.53
N ALA A 618 33.71 -80.09 27.56
CA ALA A 618 34.55 -79.99 28.76
C ALA A 618 36.06 -80.13 28.45
N LYS A 619 36.43 -80.89 27.41
CA LYS A 619 37.84 -80.98 26.97
C LYS A 619 38.25 -79.75 26.15
N PHE A 620 37.34 -79.22 25.33
CA PHE A 620 37.57 -78.00 24.57
C PHE A 620 37.69 -76.78 25.49
N GLU A 621 36.96 -76.72 26.59
CA GLU A 621 37.07 -75.66 27.61
C GLU A 621 38.49 -75.60 28.20
N VAL A 622 39.13 -76.75 28.44
CA VAL A 622 40.52 -76.80 28.91
C VAL A 622 41.48 -76.22 27.87
N ILE A 623 41.30 -76.58 26.59
CA ILE A 623 42.10 -76.03 25.48
C ILE A 623 41.85 -74.53 25.32
N SER A 624 40.60 -74.11 25.38
CA SER A 624 40.19 -72.71 25.26
C SER A 624 40.72 -71.88 26.42
N ALA A 625 40.67 -72.39 27.66
CA ALA A 625 41.27 -71.73 28.82
C ALA A 625 42.79 -71.58 28.67
N ALA A 626 43.48 -72.61 28.16
CA ALA A 626 44.90 -72.51 27.83
C ALA A 626 45.14 -71.45 26.76
N ALA A 627 44.34 -71.45 25.68
CA ALA A 627 44.40 -70.47 24.61
C ALA A 627 44.18 -69.02 25.11
N THR A 628 43.27 -68.79 26.07
CA THR A 628 43.09 -67.47 26.71
C THR A 628 44.34 -67.05 27.46
N LYS A 629 44.97 -67.97 28.21
CA LYS A 629 46.21 -67.68 28.94
C LYS A 629 47.37 -67.38 27.98
N GLU A 630 47.52 -68.18 26.93
CA GLU A 630 48.49 -67.93 25.85
C GLU A 630 48.26 -66.57 25.19
N PHE A 631 47.01 -66.26 24.84
CA PHE A 631 46.66 -64.98 24.21
C PHE A 631 46.91 -63.77 25.12
N SER A 632 46.71 -63.92 26.43
CA SER A 632 47.05 -62.86 27.38
C SER A 632 48.55 -62.59 27.46
N LEU A 633 49.38 -63.64 27.29
CA LEU A 633 50.83 -63.51 27.22
C LEU A 633 51.26 -62.92 25.88
N GLU A 634 50.69 -63.38 24.75
CA GLU A 634 50.89 -62.79 23.41
C GLU A 634 50.60 -61.29 23.43
N LYS A 635 49.45 -60.89 23.98
CA LYS A 635 49.08 -59.46 24.12
C LYS A 635 50.03 -58.70 25.05
N ALA A 636 50.49 -59.30 26.13
CA ALA A 636 51.42 -58.65 27.05
C ALA A 636 52.78 -58.40 26.38
N VAL A 637 53.31 -59.36 25.61
CA VAL A 637 54.54 -59.20 24.82
C VAL A 637 54.38 -58.15 23.75
N GLN A 638 53.27 -58.20 22.99
CA GLN A 638 52.99 -57.19 21.97
C GLN A 638 52.88 -55.78 22.58
N ALA A 639 52.20 -55.64 23.73
CA ALA A 639 52.10 -54.36 24.42
C ALA A 639 53.45 -53.86 24.92
N MET A 640 54.33 -54.75 25.40
CA MET A 640 55.71 -54.38 25.77
C MET A 640 56.51 -53.91 24.54
N SER A 641 56.42 -54.62 23.41
CA SER A 641 57.08 -54.24 22.17
C SER A 641 56.68 -52.84 21.70
N ILE A 642 55.39 -52.54 21.68
CA ILE A 642 54.85 -51.21 21.30
C ILE A 642 55.41 -50.09 22.20
N VAL A 643 55.65 -50.35 23.48
CA VAL A 643 56.23 -49.34 24.39
C VAL A 643 57.63 -48.91 23.93
N TRP A 644 58.42 -49.80 23.32
CA TRP A 644 59.78 -49.48 22.86
C TRP A 644 59.83 -48.75 21.52
N ASP A 645 58.80 -48.89 20.69
CA ASP A 645 58.74 -48.20 19.39
C ASP A 645 58.85 -46.67 19.52
N ASP A 646 58.41 -46.11 20.66
CA ASP A 646 58.39 -44.67 20.93
C ASP A 646 59.55 -44.16 21.83
N ILE A 647 60.43 -45.06 22.32
CA ILE A 647 61.54 -44.66 23.21
C ILE A 647 62.74 -44.17 22.38
N SER A 648 63.26 -42.99 22.73
CA SER A 648 64.44 -42.40 22.10
C SER A 648 65.47 -41.94 23.14
N PHE A 649 66.75 -42.13 22.81
CA PHE A 649 67.85 -41.72 23.67
C PHE A 649 68.15 -40.23 23.52
N ASN A 650 67.97 -39.48 24.61
CA ASN A 650 68.30 -38.07 24.67
C ASN A 650 69.79 -37.87 24.90
N HIS A 651 70.42 -37.07 24.05
CA HIS A 651 71.81 -36.70 24.17
C HIS A 651 71.98 -35.18 24.30
N GLN A 652 72.99 -34.75 25.05
CA GLN A 652 73.37 -33.35 25.18
C GLN A 652 74.88 -33.19 24.95
N PRO A 653 75.32 -32.09 24.32
CA PRO A 653 76.74 -31.81 24.13
C PRO A 653 77.48 -31.72 25.47
N TYR A 654 78.58 -32.46 25.59
CA TYR A 654 79.44 -32.42 26.76
C TYR A 654 80.40 -31.23 26.68
N ARG A 655 80.02 -30.13 27.33
CA ARG A 655 80.81 -28.87 27.32
C ARG A 655 81.06 -28.42 25.87
N GLU A 656 82.26 -27.92 25.57
CA GLU A 656 82.66 -27.42 24.25
C GLU A 656 83.48 -28.44 23.44
N THR A 657 83.46 -29.74 23.79
CA THR A 657 84.30 -30.76 23.12
C THR A 657 83.75 -31.23 21.77
N GLY A 658 82.51 -30.85 21.43
CA GLY A 658 81.82 -31.30 20.22
C GLY A 658 81.27 -32.74 20.31
N ILE A 659 81.39 -33.41 21.46
CA ILE A 659 80.90 -34.78 21.69
C ILE A 659 79.59 -34.73 22.49
N SER A 660 78.53 -35.41 22.04
CA SER A 660 77.27 -35.53 22.77
C SER A 660 77.27 -36.75 23.70
N ILE A 661 76.85 -36.56 24.95
CA ILE A 661 76.68 -37.60 25.96
C ILE A 661 75.20 -37.88 26.21
N LEU A 662 74.86 -39.12 26.59
CA LEU A 662 73.52 -39.50 27.00
C LEU A 662 73.17 -38.85 28.35
N VAL A 663 71.95 -38.32 28.47
CA VAL A 663 71.46 -37.69 29.71
C VAL A 663 70.02 -38.15 30.00
N CYS A 664 69.67 -38.24 31.29
CA CYS A 664 68.32 -38.57 31.76
C CYS A 664 67.78 -39.91 31.22
N TRP A 665 68.54 -40.99 31.41
CA TRP A 665 68.16 -42.34 30.96
C TRP A 665 67.51 -43.20 32.06
N ASP A 666 67.29 -42.64 33.25
CA ASP A 666 66.75 -43.36 34.43
C ASP A 666 65.34 -43.97 34.17
N ASP A 667 64.49 -43.29 33.40
CA ASP A 667 63.16 -43.79 33.02
C ASP A 667 63.23 -44.95 32.01
N ILE A 668 64.23 -44.90 31.11
CA ILE A 668 64.51 -45.99 30.15
C ILE A 668 65.00 -47.21 30.94
N GLN A 669 65.89 -47.02 31.91
CA GLN A 669 66.36 -48.09 32.80
C GLN A 669 65.22 -48.70 33.62
N THR A 670 64.35 -47.87 34.21
CA THR A 670 63.21 -48.35 34.98
C THR A 670 62.26 -49.17 34.11
N THR A 671 61.97 -48.71 32.89
CA THR A 671 61.13 -49.44 31.93
C THR A 671 61.76 -50.76 31.52
N LEU A 672 63.07 -50.77 31.28
CA LEU A 672 63.84 -51.98 30.98
C LEU A 672 63.76 -52.98 32.13
N ASP A 673 64.06 -52.55 33.36
CA ASP A 673 64.05 -53.41 34.56
C ASP A 673 62.64 -53.99 34.82
N ASP A 674 61.60 -53.18 34.73
CA ASP A 674 60.20 -53.62 34.87
C ASP A 674 59.81 -54.66 33.81
N GLN A 675 60.20 -54.43 32.55
CA GLN A 675 59.88 -55.35 31.46
C GLN A 675 60.73 -56.63 31.52
N ILE A 676 61.96 -56.58 32.03
CA ILE A 676 62.76 -57.76 32.36
C ILE A 676 62.03 -58.61 33.40
N VAL A 677 61.56 -58.02 34.50
CA VAL A 677 60.80 -58.73 35.54
C VAL A 677 59.50 -59.32 34.98
N LYS A 678 58.76 -58.56 34.17
CA LYS A 678 57.55 -59.06 33.49
C LYS A 678 57.87 -60.22 32.55
N THR A 679 58.95 -60.13 31.77
CA THR A 679 59.41 -61.16 30.85
C THR A 679 59.80 -62.44 31.59
N GLN A 680 60.56 -62.33 32.68
CA GLN A 680 60.89 -63.46 33.57
C GLN A 680 59.63 -64.09 34.17
N THR A 681 58.66 -63.27 34.59
CA THR A 681 57.37 -63.74 35.11
C THR A 681 56.58 -64.50 34.04
N MET A 682 56.56 -64.01 32.81
CA MET A 682 55.92 -64.69 31.68
C MET A 682 56.63 -66.01 31.34
N ARG A 683 57.97 -66.06 31.36
CA ARG A 683 58.74 -67.32 31.20
C ARG A 683 58.43 -68.36 32.26
N GLY A 684 58.09 -67.94 33.48
CA GLY A 684 57.61 -68.82 34.55
C GLY A 684 56.23 -69.42 34.30
N SER A 685 55.48 -68.93 33.30
CA SER A 685 54.15 -69.43 32.98
C SER A 685 54.21 -70.80 32.30
N PRO A 686 53.40 -71.79 32.73
CA PRO A 686 53.31 -73.08 32.04
C PRO A 686 52.76 -72.98 30.61
N PHE A 687 52.13 -71.86 30.25
CA PHE A 687 51.55 -71.58 28.94
C PHE A 687 52.51 -70.86 27.98
N ILE A 688 53.78 -70.67 28.37
CA ILE A 688 54.73 -69.90 27.56
C ILE A 688 55.20 -70.63 26.30
N LYS A 689 55.18 -71.96 26.30
CA LYS A 689 55.85 -72.81 25.30
C LYS A 689 55.60 -72.39 23.84
N PRO A 690 54.37 -72.04 23.40
CA PRO A 690 54.13 -71.70 21.99
C PRO A 690 54.75 -70.38 21.53
N ILE A 691 55.06 -69.48 22.46
CA ILE A 691 55.68 -68.16 22.22
C ILE A 691 57.05 -68.05 22.93
N GLU A 692 57.60 -69.17 23.38
CA GLU A 692 58.83 -69.19 24.17
C GLU A 692 60.03 -68.73 23.34
N GLU A 693 60.04 -69.02 22.03
CA GLU A 693 61.06 -68.56 21.10
C GLU A 693 60.99 -67.04 20.91
N GLU A 694 59.80 -66.50 20.65
CA GLU A 694 59.56 -65.05 20.53
C GLU A 694 59.96 -64.29 21.81
N ILE A 695 59.66 -64.86 22.98
CA ILE A 695 60.04 -64.26 24.26
C ILE A 695 61.53 -64.42 24.56
N LYS A 696 62.16 -65.51 24.14
CA LYS A 696 63.62 -65.65 24.22
C LYS A 696 64.29 -64.64 23.31
N GLU A 697 63.79 -64.44 22.10
CA GLU A 697 64.27 -63.40 21.18
C GLU A 697 64.06 -62.00 21.75
N TRP A 698 62.91 -61.74 22.38
CA TRP A 698 62.66 -60.50 23.12
C TRP A 698 63.66 -60.27 24.25
N GLU A 699 63.93 -61.32 25.04
CA GLU A 699 64.86 -61.27 26.18
C GLU A 699 66.31 -61.13 25.71
N THR A 700 66.75 -61.87 24.69
CA THR A 700 68.12 -61.74 24.14
C THR A 700 68.28 -60.44 23.37
N GLY A 701 67.30 -60.01 22.58
CA GLY A 701 67.30 -58.69 21.94
C GLY A 701 67.37 -57.54 22.94
N SER A 702 66.78 -57.70 24.13
CA SER A 702 66.91 -56.75 25.23
C SER A 702 68.23 -56.87 26.02
N ALA A 703 68.92 -58.02 25.97
CA ALA A 703 70.10 -58.33 26.80
C ALA A 703 71.44 -58.48 26.03
N SER A 704 71.47 -58.48 24.70
CA SER A 704 72.69 -58.55 23.88
C SER A 704 72.83 -57.35 22.95
N HIS A 705 73.69 -56.40 23.37
CA HIS A 705 74.21 -55.23 22.63
C HIS A 705 73.21 -54.15 22.20
N PRO A 706 73.16 -53.00 22.90
CA PRO A 706 72.71 -51.74 22.31
C PRO A 706 73.84 -51.22 21.40
N GLY A 707 73.95 -51.73 20.18
CA GLY A 707 74.89 -51.21 19.19
C GLY A 707 75.42 -52.24 18.20
N ASP A 708 74.69 -52.45 17.11
CA ASP A 708 75.28 -52.78 15.82
C ASP A 708 74.61 -51.89 14.74
N PRO A 709 75.36 -51.02 14.02
CA PRO A 709 74.81 -49.95 13.20
C PRO A 709 74.45 -50.48 11.80
N GLY A 710 73.17 -50.83 11.64
CA GLY A 710 72.64 -51.38 10.40
C GLY A 710 71.55 -50.55 9.72
N ARG A 711 71.48 -49.22 9.96
CA ARG A 711 70.78 -48.20 9.14
C ARG A 711 70.92 -46.82 9.80
N VAL A 712 72.13 -46.28 9.80
CA VAL A 712 72.32 -44.83 10.03
C VAL A 712 72.88 -44.26 8.74
N ALA A 713 72.06 -43.42 8.10
CA ALA A 713 72.45 -42.63 6.96
C ALA A 713 73.61 -41.69 7.35
N GLU A 714 74.59 -41.63 6.45
CA GLU A 714 75.71 -40.70 6.32
C GLU A 714 75.76 -39.51 7.29
N GLY A 715 76.85 -39.40 8.04
CA GLY A 715 77.22 -38.14 8.67
C GLY A 715 78.23 -38.24 9.81
N THR A 716 79.51 -38.22 9.44
CA THR A 716 80.67 -37.82 10.28
C THR A 716 81.31 -38.89 11.17
N GLU A 717 82.50 -39.33 10.72
CA GLU A 717 83.46 -40.17 11.44
C GLU A 717 83.89 -39.54 12.77
N LEU A 718 84.07 -40.37 13.81
CA LEU A 718 85.10 -40.14 14.81
C LEU A 718 85.70 -41.48 15.25
N VAL A 719 87.02 -41.53 15.06
CA VAL A 719 87.94 -42.64 15.18
C VAL A 719 88.11 -43.09 16.64
N ALA A 720 88.13 -44.41 16.85
CA ALA A 720 88.42 -45.06 18.12
C ALA A 720 89.91 -45.00 18.51
N LEU A 721 90.19 -45.10 19.82
CA LEU A 721 91.25 -45.88 20.52
C LEU A 721 91.63 -45.19 21.87
N PRO A 722 92.24 -45.89 22.86
CA PRO A 722 91.76 -47.10 23.55
C PRO A 722 91.94 -47.02 25.09
N GLY A 723 91.16 -47.82 25.82
CA GLY A 723 91.56 -48.31 27.15
C GLY A 723 90.99 -47.59 28.37
N ALA A 724 90.03 -48.24 29.01
CA ALA A 724 90.10 -48.56 30.44
C ALA A 724 88.95 -49.53 30.77
N HIS A 725 89.32 -50.78 31.02
CA HIS A 725 88.53 -51.72 31.81
C HIS A 725 88.05 -51.08 33.12
N LEU A 726 86.83 -51.38 33.56
CA LEU A 726 86.57 -52.05 34.85
C LEU A 726 85.06 -52.29 35.05
N LEU A 727 84.67 -53.56 34.93
CA LEU A 727 83.75 -54.32 35.79
C LEU A 727 82.56 -53.55 36.40
N LEU A 728 81.36 -53.79 35.86
CA LEU A 728 80.34 -54.68 36.43
C LEU A 728 79.14 -54.79 35.48
#